data_AF-B9MKK5-F1
#
_entry.id   AF-B9MKK5-F1
#
_cell.length_a   1.000
_cell.length_b   1.000
_cell.length_c   1.000
_cell.angle_alpha   90.00
_cell.angle_beta   90.00
_cell.angle_gamma   90.00
#
_symmetry.space_group_name_H-M   'P 1'
#
loop_
_entity.id
_entity.type
_entity.pdbx_description
1 polymer ?
#
loop_
_entity_poly.entity_id
_entity_poly.type
_entity_poly.pdbx_seq_one_letter_code
_entity_poly.pdbx_strand_id
1 'polypeptide(L)'
;MNEMQKDPMFEVFISEAKEIVSSLERIFIELKEGNRNLDIAVAEALRFFHTLKGSSAMMGFDDISKICHRVEDIFVCMRDEGKLPTNLDNFILNMLKLIDFLTIQINCIENSQQPQDAENIKEVLEKIETSLAENNRVQAESEKKYHIRLLFEEGWEMENLRAFLIVQNLKQYVNVLEYLPSDIESNMASSEKIKKDGFFISIKTLLKKEDVVKLFENFAWVKDIKIEEVSEKASLTKEISSYQNVTHSIHKLINVNIEKVDRLIDLIGEVVITFSMIVQHKEVKTDENSSFKNLTLQMSKLIRELQEVVMSMRMLPLSSTFQRLKRTIIEMSAKLQKPVNVHITGEETELDKVLIEHLTDPLIHLVRNAVDHGIEDKEERLKKGKDMTGNVYISAKNSGSEVVISIEDDGRGLNKEKILQKAFERGLITSPDDIIEDEIFELIFQPGFSTKEEATEYSGRGVGLDIVKNSVQKIGGRIFVESEKDRGTRFTIRIPLTLAIIDGMLIDVDGNIFVVPLSSIVETFKLEKQQIVLENEIPFVYRRGICFGVIDLNKMFYGKDILDKERPFYLGILVTNGEKNGVLLVDNMISQQQIVIKTLPAILKQVRGISGCTLIGSGNIAFILDIDALLER
;
A
#
# COMPACT_ATOMS: atom_id res chain seq x y z
N MET A 1 -31.52 -5.26 -11.66
CA MET A 1 -31.30 -5.52 -10.22
C MET A 1 -32.30 -6.56 -9.77
N ASN A 2 -31.83 -7.76 -9.46
CA ASN A 2 -32.66 -8.84 -8.90
C ASN A 2 -33.26 -8.39 -7.55
N GLU A 3 -34.48 -8.82 -7.23
CA GLU A 3 -35.16 -8.53 -5.94
C GLU A 3 -34.30 -8.95 -4.74
N MET A 4 -33.45 -9.98 -4.91
CA MET A 4 -32.52 -10.50 -3.90
C MET A 4 -31.42 -9.51 -3.48
N GLN A 5 -31.01 -8.59 -4.36
CA GLN A 5 -29.96 -7.60 -4.06
C GLN A 5 -30.45 -6.43 -3.18
N LYS A 6 -31.75 -6.35 -2.92
CA LYS A 6 -32.33 -5.36 -1.99
C LYS A 6 -32.52 -5.91 -0.58
N ASP A 7 -32.22 -7.20 -0.36
CA ASP A 7 -32.33 -7.84 0.94
C ASP A 7 -31.09 -7.46 1.79
N PRO A 8 -31.27 -6.85 2.98
CA PRO A 8 -30.16 -6.60 3.90
C PRO A 8 -29.34 -7.86 4.22
N MET A 9 -29.96 -9.03 4.18
CA MET A 9 -29.31 -10.33 4.41
C MET A 9 -28.31 -10.69 3.30
N PHE A 10 -28.54 -10.22 2.07
CA PHE A 10 -27.62 -10.40 0.94
C PHE A 10 -26.34 -9.58 1.14
N GLU A 11 -26.45 -8.31 1.56
CA GLU A 11 -25.27 -7.47 1.83
C GLU A 11 -24.42 -8.05 2.97
N VAL A 12 -25.07 -8.54 4.04
CA VAL A 12 -24.39 -9.21 5.15
C VAL A 12 -23.67 -10.47 4.66
N PHE A 13 -24.33 -11.31 3.86
CA PHE A 13 -23.72 -12.51 3.28
C PHE A 13 -22.48 -12.17 2.45
N ILE A 14 -22.55 -11.19 1.55
CA ILE A 14 -21.42 -10.82 0.69
C ILE A 14 -20.24 -10.30 1.53
N SER A 15 -20.50 -9.47 2.53
CA SER A 15 -19.47 -8.98 3.44
C SER A 15 -18.81 -10.13 4.22
N GLU A 16 -19.60 -11.02 4.79
CA GLU A 16 -19.11 -12.19 5.55
C GLU A 16 -18.31 -13.13 4.64
N ALA A 17 -18.82 -13.44 3.44
CA ALA A 17 -18.16 -14.33 2.50
C ALA A 17 -16.79 -13.78 2.05
N LYS A 18 -16.68 -12.46 1.81
CA LYS A 18 -15.41 -11.81 1.47
C LYS A 18 -14.41 -11.87 2.64
N GLU A 19 -14.88 -11.64 3.86
CA GLU A 19 -14.04 -11.73 5.06
C GLU A 19 -13.52 -13.15 5.31
N ILE A 20 -14.38 -14.16 5.12
CA ILE A 20 -14.02 -15.58 5.23
C ILE A 20 -12.95 -15.94 4.20
N VAL A 21 -13.15 -15.58 2.93
CA VAL A 21 -12.21 -15.92 1.86
C VAL A 21 -10.87 -15.21 2.04
N SER A 22 -10.87 -13.95 2.50
CA SER A 22 -9.64 -13.24 2.86
C SER A 22 -8.91 -13.89 4.05
N SER A 23 -9.65 -14.37 5.05
CA SER A 23 -9.07 -15.07 6.21
C SER A 23 -8.45 -16.42 5.81
N LEU A 24 -9.12 -17.17 4.95
CA LEU A 24 -8.60 -18.40 4.35
C LEU A 24 -7.30 -18.14 3.59
N GLU A 25 -7.25 -17.08 2.79
CA GLU A 25 -6.04 -16.71 2.06
C GLU A 25 -4.84 -16.46 2.99
N ARG A 26 -5.08 -15.70 4.06
CA ARG A 26 -4.05 -15.43 5.09
C ARG A 26 -3.56 -16.71 5.75
N ILE A 27 -4.45 -17.62 6.13
CA ILE A 27 -4.10 -18.92 6.75
C ILE A 27 -3.08 -19.67 5.90
N PHE A 28 -3.33 -19.79 4.59
CA PHE A 28 -2.47 -20.58 3.70
C PHE A 28 -1.17 -19.88 3.34
N ILE A 29 -1.15 -18.54 3.32
CA ILE A 29 0.09 -17.76 3.17
C ILE A 29 0.98 -17.93 4.41
N GLU A 30 0.44 -17.79 5.62
CA GLU A 30 1.20 -17.98 6.87
C GLU A 30 1.71 -19.42 7.02
N LEU A 31 0.91 -20.40 6.59
CA LEU A 31 1.31 -21.81 6.56
C LEU A 31 2.51 -22.03 5.64
N LYS A 32 2.56 -21.35 4.49
CA LYS A 32 3.69 -21.42 3.55
C LYS A 32 4.98 -20.88 4.15
N GLU A 33 4.88 -19.85 4.98
CA GLU A 33 6.03 -19.20 5.61
C GLU A 33 6.59 -19.98 6.80
N GLY A 34 5.93 -21.07 7.22
CA GLY A 34 6.27 -21.80 8.44
C GLY A 34 5.88 -21.08 9.72
N ASN A 35 5.14 -19.96 9.62
CA ASN A 35 4.67 -19.16 10.75
C ASN A 35 3.41 -19.77 11.42
N ARG A 36 2.82 -20.79 10.79
CA ARG A 36 1.60 -21.45 11.26
C ARG A 36 1.71 -22.97 11.11
N ASN A 37 1.23 -23.71 12.11
CA ASN A 37 1.22 -25.17 12.10
C ASN A 37 0.08 -25.70 11.20
N LEU A 38 0.33 -26.79 10.48
CA LEU A 38 -0.64 -27.42 9.57
C LEU A 38 -1.93 -27.83 10.29
N ASP A 39 -1.85 -28.41 11.49
CA ASP A 39 -3.04 -28.87 12.23
C ASP A 39 -3.96 -27.68 12.59
N ILE A 40 -3.36 -26.53 12.94
CA ILE A 40 -4.08 -25.29 13.25
C ILE A 40 -4.72 -24.73 11.99
N ALA A 41 -3.95 -24.65 10.89
CA ALA A 41 -4.44 -24.17 9.61
C ALA A 41 -5.62 -25.01 9.10
N VAL A 42 -5.55 -26.34 9.25
CA VAL A 42 -6.63 -27.27 8.89
C VAL A 42 -7.87 -27.02 9.75
N ALA A 43 -7.71 -26.90 11.07
CA ALA A 43 -8.83 -26.69 11.98
C ALA A 43 -9.57 -25.36 11.71
N GLU A 44 -8.84 -24.27 11.51
CA GLU A 44 -9.43 -22.97 11.21
C GLU A 44 -10.09 -22.92 9.83
N ALA A 45 -9.41 -23.44 8.80
CA ALA A 45 -9.95 -23.49 7.45
C ALA A 45 -11.26 -24.31 7.40
N LEU A 46 -11.33 -25.43 8.12
CA LEU A 46 -12.54 -26.25 8.23
C LEU A 46 -13.73 -25.43 8.75
N ARG A 47 -13.54 -24.59 9.77
CA ARG A 47 -14.59 -23.70 10.30
C ARG A 47 -15.05 -22.70 9.24
N PHE A 48 -14.11 -22.06 8.55
CA PHE A 48 -14.41 -21.08 7.51
C PHE A 48 -15.20 -21.70 6.35
N PHE A 49 -14.81 -22.89 5.88
CA PHE A 49 -15.55 -23.62 4.86
C PHE A 49 -16.93 -24.08 5.36
N HIS A 50 -17.05 -24.51 6.62
CA HIS A 50 -18.34 -24.88 7.21
C HIS A 50 -19.32 -23.71 7.28
N THR A 51 -18.85 -22.54 7.75
CA THR A 51 -19.66 -21.31 7.78
C THR A 51 -20.06 -20.88 6.37
N LEU A 52 -19.12 -20.85 5.43
CA LEU A 52 -19.37 -20.45 4.05
C LEU A 52 -20.34 -21.40 3.34
N LYS A 53 -20.27 -22.71 3.61
CA LYS A 53 -21.24 -23.71 3.15
C LYS A 53 -22.64 -23.38 3.64
N GLY A 54 -22.79 -23.16 4.95
CA GLY A 54 -24.07 -22.89 5.59
C GLY A 54 -24.71 -21.60 5.09
N SER A 55 -23.93 -20.51 5.04
CA SER A 55 -24.42 -19.21 4.59
C SER A 55 -24.77 -19.22 3.09
N SER A 56 -23.97 -19.89 2.25
CA SER A 56 -24.24 -20.03 0.82
C SER A 56 -25.48 -20.89 0.54
N ALA A 57 -25.68 -21.98 1.29
CA ALA A 57 -26.88 -22.82 1.18
C ALA A 57 -28.15 -22.06 1.57
N MET A 58 -28.09 -21.24 2.63
CA MET A 58 -29.21 -20.42 3.09
C MET A 58 -29.61 -19.36 2.05
N MET A 59 -28.64 -18.83 1.30
CA MET A 59 -28.87 -17.87 0.20
C MET A 59 -29.25 -18.53 -1.13
N GLY A 60 -29.26 -19.86 -1.22
CA GLY A 60 -29.55 -20.60 -2.46
C GLY A 60 -28.39 -20.64 -3.46
N PHE A 61 -27.16 -20.35 -3.05
CA PHE A 61 -25.96 -20.47 -3.88
C PHE A 61 -25.40 -21.89 -3.82
N ASP A 62 -26.07 -22.80 -4.53
CA ASP A 62 -25.78 -24.23 -4.49
C ASP A 62 -24.36 -24.59 -4.95
N ASP A 63 -23.80 -23.87 -5.92
CA ASP A 63 -22.47 -24.18 -6.45
C ASP A 63 -21.36 -23.89 -5.43
N ILE A 64 -21.43 -22.75 -4.73
CA ILE A 64 -20.49 -22.40 -3.65
C ILE A 64 -20.67 -23.40 -2.50
N SER A 65 -21.91 -23.72 -2.14
CA SER A 65 -22.22 -24.69 -1.09
C SER A 65 -21.62 -26.08 -1.38
N LYS A 66 -21.78 -26.60 -2.61
CA LYS A 66 -21.21 -27.89 -3.03
C LYS A 66 -19.68 -27.90 -2.99
N ILE A 67 -19.04 -26.82 -3.43
CA ILE A 67 -17.58 -26.70 -3.38
C ILE A 67 -17.10 -26.71 -1.92
N CYS A 68 -17.70 -25.89 -1.06
CA CYS A 68 -17.34 -25.81 0.35
C CYS A 68 -17.54 -27.16 1.05
N HIS A 69 -18.63 -27.88 0.76
CA HIS A 69 -18.88 -29.22 1.31
C HIS A 69 -17.78 -30.21 0.94
N ARG A 70 -17.38 -30.26 -0.33
CA ARG A 70 -16.33 -31.18 -0.79
C ARG A 70 -14.97 -30.85 -0.18
N VAL A 71 -14.68 -29.57 0.04
CA VAL A 71 -13.47 -29.12 0.73
C VAL A 71 -13.53 -29.43 2.22
N GLU A 72 -14.70 -29.30 2.85
CA GLU A 72 -14.92 -29.69 4.25
C GLU A 72 -14.62 -31.18 4.44
N ASP A 73 -15.10 -32.05 3.55
CA ASP A 73 -14.80 -33.49 3.59
C ASP A 73 -13.29 -33.78 3.53
N ILE A 74 -12.58 -33.07 2.65
CA ILE A 74 -11.11 -33.16 2.55
C ILE A 74 -10.45 -32.80 3.89
N PHE A 75 -10.84 -31.68 4.50
CA PHE A 75 -10.25 -31.20 5.75
C PHE A 75 -10.64 -32.07 6.95
N VAL A 76 -11.83 -32.68 6.94
CA VAL A 76 -12.24 -33.71 7.91
C VAL A 76 -11.32 -34.94 7.79
N CYS A 77 -11.06 -35.44 6.59
CA CYS A 77 -10.10 -36.54 6.39
C CYS A 77 -8.69 -36.19 6.90
N MET A 78 -8.24 -34.94 6.71
CA MET A 78 -6.94 -34.49 7.24
C MET A 78 -6.91 -34.49 8.78
N ARG A 79 -7.99 -34.04 9.42
CA ARG A 79 -8.10 -33.93 10.88
C ARG A 79 -8.32 -35.28 11.58
N ASP A 80 -9.28 -36.05 11.09
CA ASP A 80 -9.80 -37.25 11.79
C ASP A 80 -9.08 -38.53 11.34
N GLU A 81 -8.69 -38.62 10.05
CA GLU A 81 -8.03 -39.80 9.48
C GLU A 81 -6.50 -39.62 9.38
N GLY A 82 -5.97 -38.44 9.72
CA GLY A 82 -4.53 -38.15 9.69
C GLY A 82 -3.91 -38.18 8.29
N LYS A 83 -4.72 -38.02 7.24
CA LYS A 83 -4.25 -37.94 5.86
C LYS A 83 -3.57 -36.60 5.62
N LEU A 84 -2.28 -36.62 5.32
CA LEU A 84 -1.50 -35.39 5.14
C LEU A 84 -1.15 -35.15 3.67
N PRO A 85 -0.91 -33.89 3.26
CA PRO A 85 -0.49 -33.61 1.90
C PRO A 85 0.91 -34.17 1.65
N THR A 86 1.07 -34.93 0.57
CA THR A 86 2.35 -35.48 0.09
C THR A 86 3.35 -34.38 -0.26
N ASN A 87 2.86 -33.22 -0.71
CA ASN A 87 3.65 -32.02 -0.95
C ASN A 87 2.86 -30.79 -0.43
N LEU A 88 3.34 -30.20 0.66
CA LEU A 88 2.68 -29.08 1.33
C LEU A 88 2.59 -27.83 0.44
N ASP A 89 3.63 -27.52 -0.34
CA ASP A 89 3.64 -26.35 -1.22
C ASP A 89 2.61 -26.46 -2.34
N ASN A 90 2.49 -27.64 -2.95
CA ASN A 90 1.51 -27.89 -4.01
C ASN A 90 0.08 -27.86 -3.45
N PHE A 91 -0.12 -28.39 -2.24
CA PHE A 91 -1.41 -28.32 -1.54
C PHE A 91 -1.81 -26.86 -1.28
N ILE A 92 -0.91 -26.05 -0.70
CA ILE A 92 -1.13 -24.62 -0.45
C ILE A 92 -1.48 -23.88 -1.75
N LEU A 93 -0.73 -24.13 -2.84
CA LEU A 93 -0.99 -23.48 -4.12
C LEU A 93 -2.38 -23.82 -4.68
N ASN A 94 -2.81 -25.08 -4.58
CA ASN A 94 -4.15 -25.48 -5.03
C ASN A 94 -5.26 -24.93 -4.13
N MET A 95 -5.01 -24.79 -2.81
CA MET A 95 -5.93 -24.11 -1.90
C MET A 95 -6.08 -22.61 -2.24
N LEU A 96 -4.99 -21.92 -2.57
CA LEU A 96 -5.05 -20.52 -3.00
C LEU A 96 -5.84 -20.35 -4.32
N LYS A 97 -5.67 -21.26 -5.30
CA LYS A 97 -6.47 -21.26 -6.53
C LYS A 97 -7.97 -21.48 -6.27
N LEU A 98 -8.30 -22.31 -5.29
CA LEU A 98 -9.68 -22.55 -4.87
C LEU A 98 -10.29 -21.29 -4.24
N ILE A 99 -9.54 -20.61 -3.38
CA ILE A 99 -9.92 -19.34 -2.74
C ILE A 99 -10.16 -18.25 -3.79
N ASP A 100 -9.34 -18.19 -4.83
CA ASP A 100 -9.55 -17.26 -5.95
C ASP A 100 -10.84 -17.53 -6.69
N PHE A 101 -11.11 -18.80 -6.97
CA PHE A 101 -12.35 -19.19 -7.62
C PHE A 101 -13.55 -18.75 -6.76
N LEU A 102 -13.54 -19.00 -5.46
CA LEU A 102 -14.58 -18.54 -4.54
C LEU A 102 -14.71 -17.01 -4.54
N THR A 103 -13.58 -16.28 -4.54
CA THR A 103 -13.56 -14.81 -4.63
C THR A 103 -14.24 -14.31 -5.91
N ILE A 104 -13.92 -14.92 -7.06
CA ILE A 104 -14.52 -14.57 -8.35
C ILE A 104 -16.03 -14.83 -8.32
N GLN A 105 -16.45 -15.99 -7.80
CA GLN A 105 -17.86 -16.35 -7.69
C GLN A 105 -18.64 -15.36 -6.82
N ILE A 106 -18.13 -15.01 -5.64
CA ILE A 106 -18.74 -14.01 -4.74
C ILE A 106 -18.84 -12.64 -5.42
N ASN A 107 -17.79 -12.21 -6.12
CA ASN A 107 -17.81 -10.93 -6.85
C ASN A 107 -18.78 -10.95 -8.05
N CYS A 108 -18.94 -12.07 -8.75
CA CYS A 108 -19.94 -12.20 -9.81
C CYS A 108 -21.36 -12.10 -9.25
N ILE A 109 -21.63 -12.74 -8.11
CA ILE A 109 -22.92 -12.67 -7.40
C ILE A 109 -23.23 -11.23 -6.98
N GLU A 110 -22.25 -10.53 -6.38
CA GLU A 110 -22.39 -9.13 -5.98
C GLU A 110 -22.73 -8.22 -7.19
N ASN A 111 -22.06 -8.44 -8.33
CA ASN A 111 -22.22 -7.63 -9.54
C ASN A 111 -23.33 -8.10 -10.49
N SER A 112 -24.19 -9.05 -10.09
CA SER A 112 -25.24 -9.66 -10.96
C SER A 112 -24.70 -10.25 -12.28
N GLN A 113 -23.46 -10.72 -12.27
CA GLN A 113 -22.87 -11.42 -13.42
C GLN A 113 -23.12 -12.92 -13.28
N GLN A 114 -23.20 -13.64 -14.40
CA GLN A 114 -23.29 -15.09 -14.34
C GLN A 114 -22.01 -15.65 -13.72
N PRO A 115 -22.10 -16.48 -12.67
CA PRO A 115 -20.96 -17.19 -12.14
C PRO A 115 -20.30 -18.05 -13.23
N GLN A 116 -18.97 -18.09 -13.25
CA GLN A 116 -18.22 -18.89 -14.23
C GLN A 116 -18.46 -20.40 -14.02
N ASP A 117 -18.49 -21.17 -15.12
CA ASP A 117 -18.69 -22.62 -15.10
C ASP A 117 -17.69 -23.34 -14.17
N ALA A 118 -18.22 -24.22 -13.32
CA ALA A 118 -17.47 -25.00 -12.33
C ALA A 118 -16.63 -26.16 -12.95
N GLU A 119 -16.40 -26.18 -14.27
CA GLU A 119 -15.62 -27.25 -14.91
C GLU A 119 -14.13 -27.17 -14.55
N ASN A 120 -13.55 -25.96 -14.47
CA ASN A 120 -12.14 -25.79 -14.12
C ASN A 120 -11.82 -26.07 -12.64
N ILE A 121 -12.80 -26.00 -11.72
CA ILE A 121 -12.54 -26.20 -10.28
C ILE A 121 -12.55 -27.67 -9.87
N LYS A 122 -13.27 -28.53 -10.61
CA LYS A 122 -13.29 -29.97 -10.35
C LYS A 122 -11.90 -30.59 -10.44
N GLU A 123 -11.12 -30.19 -11.44
CA GLU A 123 -9.73 -30.65 -11.61
C GLU A 123 -8.83 -30.22 -10.44
N VAL A 124 -9.03 -29.01 -9.91
CA VAL A 124 -8.29 -28.52 -8.74
C VAL A 124 -8.64 -29.33 -7.49
N LEU A 125 -9.93 -29.60 -7.26
CA LEU A 125 -10.38 -30.40 -6.12
C LEU A 125 -9.89 -31.84 -6.19
N GLU A 126 -9.89 -32.46 -7.38
CA GLU A 126 -9.31 -33.80 -7.59
C GLU A 126 -7.80 -33.82 -7.31
N LYS A 127 -7.06 -32.78 -7.72
CA LYS A 127 -5.63 -32.64 -7.41
C LYS A 127 -5.38 -32.49 -5.91
N ILE A 128 -6.26 -31.82 -5.17
CA ILE A 128 -6.16 -31.70 -3.71
C ILE A 128 -6.40 -33.06 -3.06
N GLU A 129 -7.50 -33.75 -3.42
CA GLU A 129 -7.86 -35.06 -2.88
C GLU A 129 -6.77 -36.12 -3.14
N THR A 130 -6.26 -36.20 -4.36
CA THR A 130 -5.21 -37.16 -4.76
C THR A 130 -3.85 -36.87 -4.13
N SER A 131 -3.63 -35.65 -3.62
CA SER A 131 -2.38 -35.28 -2.97
C SER A 131 -2.25 -35.78 -1.52
N LEU A 132 -3.30 -36.37 -0.94
CA LEU A 132 -3.34 -36.80 0.46
C LEU A 132 -2.92 -38.27 0.63
N ALA A 133 -2.03 -38.55 1.59
CA ALA A 133 -1.55 -39.89 1.92
C ALA A 133 -1.58 -40.19 3.42
N GLU A 134 -1.75 -41.47 3.79
CA GLU A 134 -1.64 -41.94 5.18
C GLU A 134 -0.19 -41.85 5.65
N ASN A 135 0.05 -41.24 6.81
CA ASN A 135 1.37 -41.22 7.43
C ASN A 135 1.28 -41.60 8.92
N ASN A 136 2.08 -42.59 9.33
CA ASN A 136 2.21 -42.99 10.73
C ASN A 136 2.98 -41.91 11.50
N ARG A 137 2.30 -41.14 12.35
CA ARG A 137 2.97 -40.21 13.27
C ARG A 137 3.99 -40.94 14.15
N VAL A 138 5.23 -40.48 14.12
CA VAL A 138 6.30 -40.84 15.06
C VAL A 138 6.06 -40.15 16.41
N GLN A 139 5.91 -40.97 17.45
CA GLN A 139 6.06 -40.79 18.91
C GLN A 139 6.06 -39.40 19.60
N ALA A 140 5.06 -39.25 20.49
CA ALA A 140 5.12 -38.78 21.89
C ALA A 140 5.68 -37.38 22.23
N GLU A 141 4.80 -36.36 22.21
CA GLU A 141 4.91 -35.22 23.13
C GLU A 141 4.01 -35.47 24.35
N SER A 142 4.50 -35.17 25.56
CA SER A 142 3.71 -35.27 26.80
C SER A 142 2.79 -34.06 26.93
N GLU A 143 1.51 -34.29 27.23
CA GLU A 143 0.54 -33.22 27.48
C GLU A 143 1.00 -32.26 28.58
N LYS A 144 0.93 -30.95 28.30
CA LYS A 144 1.28 -29.85 29.21
C LYS A 144 0.01 -29.24 29.82
N LYS A 145 0.12 -28.75 31.06
CA LYS A 145 -0.97 -28.07 31.78
C LYS A 145 -0.73 -26.56 31.78
N TYR A 146 -1.74 -25.78 31.39
CA TYR A 146 -1.71 -24.32 31.38
C TYR A 146 -2.78 -23.74 32.31
N HIS A 147 -2.46 -22.63 32.96
CA HIS A 147 -3.42 -21.72 33.60
C HIS A 147 -3.51 -20.45 32.77
N ILE A 148 -4.74 -20.03 32.49
CA ILE A 148 -5.05 -18.94 31.58
C ILE A 148 -5.95 -17.96 32.31
N ARG A 149 -5.58 -16.67 32.30
CA ARG A 149 -6.43 -15.57 32.73
C ARG A 149 -6.85 -14.76 31.52
N LEU A 150 -8.16 -14.57 31.37
CA LEU A 150 -8.78 -13.81 30.30
C LEU A 150 -9.42 -12.56 30.88
N LEU A 151 -9.13 -11.41 30.28
CA LEU A 151 -9.86 -10.16 30.52
C LEU A 151 -10.76 -9.91 29.30
N PHE A 152 -12.02 -9.58 29.55
CA PHE A 152 -12.98 -9.30 28.49
C PHE A 152 -13.09 -7.79 28.23
N GLU A 153 -13.51 -7.45 27.02
CA GLU A 153 -13.83 -6.08 26.63
C GLU A 153 -15.02 -5.52 27.42
N GLU A 154 -14.93 -4.27 27.83
CA GLU A 154 -15.98 -3.56 28.56
C GLU A 154 -17.09 -3.06 27.62
N GLY A 155 -18.32 -2.90 28.12
CA GLY A 155 -19.45 -2.29 27.38
C GLY A 155 -20.37 -3.27 26.64
N TRP A 156 -20.21 -4.54 26.93
CA TRP A 156 -20.66 -5.65 26.10
C TRP A 156 -21.56 -6.61 26.92
N GLU A 157 -21.46 -6.52 28.26
CA GLU A 157 -22.24 -7.24 29.29
C GLU A 157 -22.23 -8.77 29.11
N MET A 158 -22.88 -9.49 30.03
CA MET A 158 -23.03 -10.96 29.99
C MET A 158 -21.70 -11.73 29.97
N GLU A 159 -20.71 -11.29 30.76
CA GLU A 159 -19.36 -11.86 30.83
C GLU A 159 -19.37 -13.35 31.21
N ASN A 160 -20.36 -13.78 31.99
CA ASN A 160 -20.57 -15.18 32.32
C ASN A 160 -20.96 -16.02 31.08
N LEU A 161 -21.77 -15.49 30.16
CA LEU A 161 -22.10 -16.18 28.90
C LEU A 161 -20.90 -16.23 27.94
N ARG A 162 -20.07 -15.20 27.92
CA ARG A 162 -18.83 -15.17 27.11
C ARG A 162 -17.84 -16.19 27.60
N ALA A 163 -17.62 -16.24 28.91
CA ALA A 163 -16.83 -17.26 29.57
C ALA A 163 -17.36 -18.67 29.24
N PHE A 164 -18.68 -18.85 29.25
CA PHE A 164 -19.31 -20.12 28.88
C PHE A 164 -19.05 -20.50 27.42
N LEU A 165 -19.22 -19.57 26.48
CA LEU A 165 -18.95 -19.80 25.05
C LEU A 165 -17.49 -20.17 24.79
N ILE A 166 -16.55 -19.54 25.48
CA ILE A 166 -15.13 -19.86 25.42
C ILE A 166 -14.88 -21.28 25.92
N VAL A 167 -15.43 -21.66 27.08
CA VAL A 167 -15.29 -23.03 27.62
C VAL A 167 -15.87 -24.08 26.67
N GLN A 168 -17.05 -23.83 26.09
CA GLN A 168 -17.68 -24.75 25.15
C GLN A 168 -16.87 -24.92 23.86
N ASN A 169 -16.29 -23.84 23.35
CA ASN A 169 -15.43 -23.87 22.18
C ASN A 169 -14.12 -24.61 22.49
N LEU A 170 -13.45 -24.30 23.61
CA LEU A 170 -12.19 -24.94 24.01
C LEU A 170 -12.31 -26.45 24.21
N LYS A 171 -13.44 -26.94 24.73
CA LYS A 171 -13.70 -28.39 24.90
C LYS A 171 -13.57 -29.19 23.59
N GLN A 172 -13.66 -28.54 22.43
CA GLN A 172 -13.49 -29.17 21.12
C GLN A 172 -12.01 -29.37 20.73
N TYR A 173 -11.08 -28.67 21.37
CA TYR A 173 -9.66 -28.63 21.00
C TYR A 173 -8.72 -29.09 22.12
N VAL A 174 -9.09 -28.86 23.39
CA VAL A 174 -8.23 -29.11 24.56
C VAL A 174 -9.02 -29.69 25.73
N ASN A 175 -8.34 -30.42 26.61
CA ASN A 175 -8.96 -30.95 27.81
C ASN A 175 -9.07 -29.85 28.88
N VAL A 176 -10.25 -29.25 29.02
CA VAL A 176 -10.53 -28.21 30.03
C VAL A 176 -10.73 -28.86 31.39
N LEU A 177 -9.85 -28.55 32.35
CA LEU A 177 -9.83 -29.18 33.68
C LEU A 177 -10.71 -28.45 34.71
N GLU A 178 -10.56 -27.13 34.81
CA GLU A 178 -11.21 -26.29 35.81
C GLU A 178 -11.32 -24.85 35.29
N TYR A 179 -12.34 -24.10 35.73
CA TYR A 179 -12.47 -22.67 35.44
C TYR A 179 -13.16 -21.93 36.60
N LEU A 180 -12.85 -20.64 36.74
CA LEU A 180 -13.32 -19.77 37.83
C LEU A 180 -13.88 -18.47 37.26
N PRO A 181 -15.13 -18.07 37.63
CA PRO A 181 -16.07 -18.78 38.51
C PRO A 181 -16.57 -20.12 37.92
N SER A 182 -16.86 -21.12 38.75
CA SER A 182 -17.34 -22.43 38.26
C SER A 182 -18.83 -22.44 37.88
N ASP A 183 -19.58 -21.43 38.34
CA ASP A 183 -21.03 -21.26 38.21
C ASP A 183 -21.42 -20.22 37.15
N ILE A 184 -20.72 -20.19 36.01
CA ILE A 184 -20.97 -19.25 34.90
C ILE A 184 -22.34 -19.44 34.22
N GLU A 185 -22.90 -20.66 34.27
CA GLU A 185 -24.19 -21.01 33.66
C GLU A 185 -25.39 -20.64 34.52
N SER A 186 -25.22 -20.63 35.85
CA SER A 186 -26.33 -20.61 36.81
C SER A 186 -26.37 -19.37 37.71
N ASN A 187 -25.30 -18.56 37.74
CA ASN A 187 -25.21 -17.42 38.65
C ASN A 187 -24.83 -16.12 37.92
N MET A 188 -25.72 -15.13 37.96
CA MET A 188 -25.47 -13.80 37.39
C MET A 188 -24.35 -13.04 38.12
N ALA A 189 -24.10 -13.31 39.41
CA ALA A 189 -23.00 -12.68 40.16
C ALA A 189 -21.60 -13.09 39.65
N SER A 190 -21.53 -14.15 38.83
CA SER A 190 -20.29 -14.55 38.14
C SER A 190 -19.83 -13.50 37.13
N SER A 191 -20.75 -12.77 36.49
CA SER A 191 -20.41 -11.68 35.57
C SER A 191 -19.64 -10.55 36.29
N GLU A 192 -20.08 -10.13 37.48
CA GLU A 192 -19.39 -9.09 38.26
C GLU A 192 -17.99 -9.53 38.71
N LYS A 193 -17.83 -10.80 39.09
CA LYS A 193 -16.52 -11.36 39.45
C LYS A 193 -15.58 -11.42 38.24
N ILE A 194 -16.08 -11.85 37.08
CA ILE A 194 -15.29 -11.89 35.85
C ILE A 194 -14.88 -10.48 35.41
N LYS A 195 -15.79 -9.49 35.51
CA LYS A 195 -15.47 -8.08 35.25
C LYS A 195 -14.34 -7.56 36.13
N LYS A 196 -14.34 -7.93 37.41
CA LYS A 196 -13.37 -7.41 38.39
C LYS A 196 -12.02 -8.12 38.33
N ASP A 197 -12.04 -9.45 38.31
CA ASP A 197 -10.84 -10.28 38.53
C ASP A 197 -10.36 -10.99 37.25
N GLY A 198 -11.18 -11.02 36.19
CA GLY A 198 -10.96 -11.80 34.97
C GLY A 198 -11.52 -13.22 35.07
N PHE A 199 -11.61 -13.90 33.93
CA PHE A 199 -12.02 -15.30 33.85
C PHE A 199 -10.79 -16.21 33.82
N PHE A 200 -10.73 -17.22 34.69
CA PHE A 200 -9.58 -18.10 34.79
C PHE A 200 -9.93 -19.51 34.31
N ILE A 201 -9.06 -20.14 33.54
CA ILE A 201 -9.25 -21.49 32.96
C ILE A 201 -7.96 -22.29 33.10
N SER A 202 -8.07 -23.56 33.49
CA SER A 202 -6.98 -24.54 33.38
C SER A 202 -7.28 -25.55 32.29
N ILE A 203 -6.30 -25.77 31.42
CA ILE A 203 -6.38 -26.71 30.30
C ILE A 203 -5.19 -27.66 30.30
N LYS A 204 -5.36 -28.84 29.71
CA LYS A 204 -4.31 -29.80 29.40
C LYS A 204 -4.29 -30.07 27.90
N THR A 205 -3.13 -29.92 27.27
CA THR A 205 -2.98 -29.98 25.80
C THR A 205 -1.57 -30.35 25.37
N LEU A 206 -1.42 -30.87 24.15
CA LEU A 206 -0.12 -31.08 23.49
C LEU A 206 0.44 -29.77 22.89
N LEU A 207 -0.38 -28.72 22.80
CA LEU A 207 0.00 -27.45 22.21
C LEU A 207 1.06 -26.71 23.03
N LYS A 208 1.94 -25.97 22.34
CA LYS A 208 2.89 -25.05 22.97
C LYS A 208 2.15 -23.78 23.40
N LYS A 209 2.71 -23.05 24.37
CA LYS A 209 2.14 -21.81 24.91
C LYS A 209 1.69 -20.81 23.82
N GLU A 210 2.49 -20.65 22.78
CA GLU A 210 2.20 -19.75 21.64
C GLU A 210 0.95 -20.18 20.87
N ASP A 211 0.78 -21.49 20.65
CA ASP A 211 -0.38 -22.04 19.95
C ASP A 211 -1.66 -22.00 20.80
N VAL A 212 -1.51 -22.07 22.13
CA VAL A 212 -2.65 -21.90 23.05
C VAL A 212 -3.21 -20.47 22.97
N VAL A 213 -2.38 -19.45 22.74
CA VAL A 213 -2.86 -18.06 22.57
C VAL A 213 -3.78 -17.97 21.34
N LYS A 214 -3.42 -18.64 20.24
CA LYS A 214 -4.18 -18.61 18.98
C LYS A 214 -5.61 -19.14 19.11
N LEU A 215 -5.85 -20.06 20.07
CA LEU A 215 -7.21 -20.56 20.35
C LEU A 215 -8.21 -19.47 20.76
N PHE A 216 -7.71 -18.32 21.19
CA PHE A 216 -8.53 -17.22 21.69
C PHE A 216 -8.63 -16.02 20.73
N GLU A 217 -7.85 -15.98 19.64
CA GLU A 217 -7.83 -14.86 18.68
C GLU A 217 -9.19 -14.64 18.01
N ASN A 218 -9.98 -15.70 17.84
CA ASN A 218 -11.32 -15.64 17.26
C ASN A 218 -12.38 -15.01 18.17
N PHE A 219 -12.04 -14.73 19.43
CA PHE A 219 -12.94 -14.07 20.37
C PHE A 219 -12.57 -12.60 20.45
N ALA A 220 -13.10 -11.79 19.53
CA ALA A 220 -12.87 -10.34 19.43
C ALA A 220 -13.15 -9.56 20.73
N TRP A 221 -13.90 -10.15 21.67
CA TRP A 221 -14.20 -9.60 22.99
C TRP A 221 -13.22 -10.00 24.11
N VAL A 222 -12.13 -10.70 23.79
CA VAL A 222 -11.03 -10.99 24.73
C VAL A 222 -9.97 -9.91 24.58
N LYS A 223 -9.83 -9.09 25.61
CA LYS A 223 -8.95 -7.92 25.65
C LYS A 223 -7.50 -8.28 25.95
N ASP A 224 -7.28 -9.19 26.91
CA ASP A 224 -5.95 -9.59 27.34
C ASP A 224 -5.96 -11.06 27.78
N ILE A 225 -4.84 -11.74 27.53
CA ILE A 225 -4.65 -13.17 27.78
C ILE A 225 -3.32 -13.37 28.46
N LYS A 226 -3.33 -13.96 29.65
CA LYS A 226 -2.11 -14.36 30.36
C LYS A 226 -2.10 -15.86 30.51
N ILE A 227 -1.03 -16.49 30.02
CA ILE A 227 -0.87 -17.95 30.01
C ILE A 227 0.39 -18.34 30.79
N GLU A 228 0.23 -19.23 31.77
CA GLU A 228 1.31 -19.80 32.56
C GLU A 228 1.32 -21.32 32.43
N GLU A 229 2.48 -21.91 32.13
CA GLU A 229 2.66 -23.36 32.15
C GLU A 229 2.88 -23.79 33.60
N VAL A 230 2.07 -24.74 34.07
CA VAL A 230 2.06 -25.13 35.49
C VAL A 230 2.26 -26.64 35.67
N SER A 231 2.86 -27.00 36.81
CA SER A 231 3.00 -28.41 37.19
C SER A 231 1.63 -29.09 37.39
N GLU A 232 1.54 -30.41 37.20
CA GLU A 232 0.26 -31.15 37.32
C GLU A 232 -0.49 -30.92 38.64
N LYS A 233 0.21 -30.61 39.74
CA LYS A 233 -0.36 -30.41 41.08
C LYS A 233 -0.79 -28.96 41.40
N ALA A 234 -0.61 -28.01 40.48
CA ALA A 234 -0.98 -26.61 40.71
C ALA A 234 -2.51 -26.40 40.63
N SER A 235 -3.05 -25.53 41.51
CA SER A 235 -4.47 -25.16 41.59
C SER A 235 -4.66 -23.67 41.32
N LEU A 236 -5.69 -23.33 40.53
CA LEU A 236 -5.98 -21.97 40.04
C LEU A 236 -6.19 -20.91 41.14
N THR A 237 -6.60 -21.31 42.35
CA THR A 237 -6.98 -20.37 43.43
C THR A 237 -5.79 -19.62 44.06
N LYS A 238 -4.54 -20.07 43.87
CA LYS A 238 -3.35 -19.43 44.47
C LYS A 238 -2.72 -18.31 43.63
N GLU A 239 -3.00 -18.23 42.33
CA GLU A 239 -2.34 -17.29 41.41
C GLU A 239 -3.07 -15.93 41.27
N ILE A 240 -4.37 -15.89 41.60
CA ILE A 240 -5.26 -14.71 41.47
C ILE A 240 -4.75 -13.50 42.27
N SER A 241 -4.07 -13.71 43.40
CA SER A 241 -3.58 -12.65 44.29
C SER A 241 -2.41 -11.84 43.74
N SER A 242 -1.72 -12.30 42.68
CA SER A 242 -0.54 -11.62 42.13
C SER A 242 -0.85 -10.51 41.11
N TYR A 243 -2.12 -10.39 40.70
CA TYR A 243 -2.49 -9.91 39.38
C TYR A 243 -3.32 -8.60 39.36
N GLN A 244 -3.44 -7.92 40.51
CA GLN A 244 -4.32 -6.75 40.72
C GLN A 244 -3.71 -5.37 40.35
N ASN A 245 -2.48 -5.30 39.83
CA ASN A 245 -1.85 -4.03 39.47
C ASN A 245 -1.56 -3.97 37.96
N VAL A 246 -1.90 -2.84 37.33
CA VAL A 246 -1.65 -2.39 35.93
C VAL A 246 -2.91 -2.39 35.03
N THR A 247 -3.39 -1.19 34.68
CA THR A 247 -4.41 -0.90 33.65
C THR A 247 -3.78 -0.14 32.46
N HIS A 248 -4.22 -0.44 31.24
CA HIS A 248 -3.92 0.33 30.02
C HIS A 248 -5.21 0.64 29.23
N SER A 249 -5.22 1.82 28.62
CA SER A 249 -6.31 2.51 27.92
C SER A 249 -6.49 2.07 26.46
N ILE A 250 -7.73 1.81 26.03
CA ILE A 250 -8.11 1.43 24.65
C ILE A 250 -8.74 2.64 23.93
N HIS A 251 -8.31 2.92 22.70
CA HIS A 251 -8.94 3.89 21.80
C HIS A 251 -10.08 3.24 20.98
N LYS A 252 -11.23 3.93 20.82
CA LYS A 252 -12.40 3.48 20.02
C LYS A 252 -12.27 3.90 18.55
N LEU A 253 -12.59 3.02 17.59
CA LEU A 253 -12.67 3.31 16.14
C LEU A 253 -14.11 3.60 15.68
N ILE A 254 -14.28 4.44 14.65
CA ILE A 254 -15.57 4.85 14.07
C ILE A 254 -15.51 4.73 12.53
N ASN A 255 -16.48 4.05 11.92
CA ASN A 255 -16.59 3.93 10.45
C ASN A 255 -17.25 5.18 9.85
N VAL A 256 -16.61 5.80 8.85
CA VAL A 256 -17.07 7.03 8.19
C VAL A 256 -17.16 6.80 6.67
N ASN A 257 -18.21 7.30 6.02
CA ASN A 257 -18.36 7.26 4.57
C ASN A 257 -17.30 8.16 3.89
N ILE A 258 -16.59 7.61 2.90
CA ILE A 258 -15.50 8.26 2.16
C ILE A 258 -15.95 9.60 1.54
N GLU A 259 -17.17 9.69 1.00
CA GLU A 259 -17.68 10.94 0.40
C GLU A 259 -17.74 12.11 1.41
N LYS A 260 -17.92 11.81 2.71
CA LYS A 260 -17.92 12.84 3.77
C LYS A 260 -16.51 13.35 4.04
N VAL A 261 -15.51 12.46 3.96
CA VAL A 261 -14.10 12.82 4.12
C VAL A 261 -13.62 13.63 2.92
N ASP A 262 -13.99 13.22 1.70
CA ASP A 262 -13.65 13.98 0.48
C ASP A 262 -14.27 15.39 0.54
N ARG A 263 -15.53 15.52 0.96
CA ARG A 263 -16.17 16.84 1.13
C ARG A 263 -15.50 17.69 2.21
N LEU A 264 -14.98 17.08 3.29
CA LEU A 264 -14.20 17.79 4.31
C LEU A 264 -12.88 18.34 3.71
N ILE A 265 -12.21 17.58 2.85
CA ILE A 265 -11.00 18.02 2.16
C ILE A 265 -11.31 19.19 1.22
N ASP A 266 -12.39 19.10 0.44
CA ASP A 266 -12.82 20.19 -0.43
C ASP A 266 -13.09 21.48 0.36
N LEU A 267 -13.81 21.36 1.48
CA LEU A 267 -14.07 22.48 2.39
C LEU A 267 -12.80 23.06 2.99
N ILE A 268 -11.83 22.22 3.38
CA ILE A 268 -10.52 22.70 3.84
C ILE A 268 -9.79 23.44 2.72
N GLY A 269 -9.84 22.93 1.48
CA GLY A 269 -9.32 23.61 0.32
C GLY A 269 -9.95 24.99 0.11
N GLU A 270 -11.28 25.09 0.22
CA GLU A 270 -12.01 26.36 0.16
C GLU A 270 -11.64 27.31 1.32
N VAL A 271 -11.44 26.78 2.54
CA VAL A 271 -10.98 27.56 3.70
C VAL A 271 -9.57 28.08 3.46
N VAL A 272 -8.65 27.28 2.94
CA VAL A 272 -7.28 27.70 2.58
C VAL A 272 -7.32 28.80 1.53
N ILE A 273 -8.15 28.65 0.49
CA ILE A 273 -8.32 29.66 -0.56
C ILE A 273 -8.88 30.96 0.04
N THR A 274 -9.99 30.88 0.78
CA THR A 274 -10.66 32.05 1.38
C THR A 274 -9.75 32.76 2.38
N PHE A 275 -9.04 32.00 3.20
CA PHE A 275 -8.06 32.55 4.13
C PHE A 275 -6.93 33.26 3.38
N SER A 276 -6.41 32.67 2.29
CA SER A 276 -5.42 33.31 1.44
C SER A 276 -5.94 34.63 0.84
N MET A 277 -7.22 34.71 0.48
CA MET A 277 -7.86 35.96 0.03
C MET A 277 -7.87 37.03 1.14
N ILE A 278 -8.18 36.63 2.38
CA ILE A 278 -8.18 37.53 3.55
C ILE A 278 -6.77 38.07 3.82
N VAL A 279 -5.75 37.21 3.81
CA VAL A 279 -4.34 37.61 4.03
C VAL A 279 -3.87 38.59 2.96
N GLN A 280 -4.38 38.47 1.72
CA GLN A 280 -4.01 39.33 0.62
C GLN A 280 -4.85 40.61 0.49
N HIS A 281 -5.91 40.75 1.30
CA HIS A 281 -6.76 41.93 1.26
C HIS A 281 -5.96 43.19 1.59
N LYS A 282 -6.22 44.29 0.87
CA LYS A 282 -5.41 45.53 0.98
C LYS A 282 -5.38 46.07 2.40
N GLU A 283 -6.52 46.07 3.09
CA GLU A 283 -6.66 46.56 4.47
C GLU A 283 -5.82 45.74 5.46
N VAL A 284 -5.67 44.43 5.21
CA VAL A 284 -4.84 43.52 6.01
C VAL A 284 -3.35 43.70 5.72
N LYS A 285 -2.99 43.96 4.45
CA LYS A 285 -1.60 44.22 4.04
C LYS A 285 -1.06 45.58 4.51
N THR A 286 -1.93 46.57 4.70
CA THR A 286 -1.55 47.93 5.12
C THR A 286 -1.52 48.14 6.63
N ASP A 287 -2.02 47.19 7.42
CA ASP A 287 -2.07 47.31 8.87
C ASP A 287 -0.75 46.84 9.50
N GLU A 288 0.08 47.80 9.97
CA GLU A 288 1.32 47.51 10.72
C GLU A 288 1.06 46.93 12.12
N ASN A 289 -0.21 46.79 12.53
CA ASN A 289 -0.57 46.20 13.81
C ASN A 289 -0.14 44.73 13.91
N SER A 290 0.85 44.50 14.77
CA SER A 290 1.37 43.17 15.13
C SER A 290 0.29 42.17 15.55
N SER A 291 -0.84 42.65 16.10
CA SER A 291 -1.96 41.81 16.54
C SER A 291 -2.65 41.08 15.39
N PHE A 292 -2.94 41.75 14.27
CA PHE A 292 -3.63 41.12 13.14
C PHE A 292 -2.72 40.10 12.45
N LYS A 293 -1.44 40.45 12.27
CA LYS A 293 -0.42 39.54 11.75
C LYS A 293 -0.26 38.28 12.61
N ASN A 294 -0.29 38.42 13.94
CA ASN A 294 -0.26 37.28 14.86
C ASN A 294 -1.50 36.40 14.75
N LEU A 295 -2.71 36.98 14.61
CA LEU A 295 -3.95 36.25 14.39
C LEU A 295 -3.93 35.49 13.05
N THR A 296 -3.41 36.10 12.00
CA THR A 296 -3.20 35.44 10.70
C THR A 296 -2.24 34.26 10.85
N LEU A 297 -1.11 34.42 11.52
CA LEU A 297 -0.17 33.31 11.75
C LEU A 297 -0.81 32.17 12.56
N GLN A 298 -1.58 32.49 13.59
CA GLN A 298 -2.32 31.49 14.39
C GLN A 298 -3.38 30.75 13.58
N MET A 299 -4.18 31.46 12.79
CA MET A 299 -5.17 30.83 11.90
C MET A 299 -4.50 29.93 10.87
N SER A 300 -3.38 30.37 10.28
CA SER A 300 -2.63 29.55 9.32
C SER A 300 -2.10 28.27 9.97
N LYS A 301 -1.70 28.32 11.24
CA LYS A 301 -1.31 27.15 12.01
C LYS A 301 -2.49 26.21 12.28
N LEU A 302 -3.64 26.73 12.72
CA LEU A 302 -4.84 25.92 12.96
C LEU A 302 -5.37 25.26 11.69
N ILE A 303 -5.33 25.96 10.56
CA ILE A 303 -5.69 25.39 9.25
C ILE A 303 -4.76 24.23 8.89
N ARG A 304 -3.45 24.36 9.17
CA ARG A 304 -2.48 23.27 8.96
C ARG A 304 -2.75 22.07 9.88
N GLU A 305 -2.98 22.30 11.17
CA GLU A 305 -3.31 21.23 12.11
C GLU A 305 -4.62 20.52 11.71
N LEU A 306 -5.64 21.28 11.29
CA LEU A 306 -6.90 20.71 10.79
C LEU A 306 -6.70 19.88 9.52
N GLN A 307 -5.86 20.38 8.60
CA GLN A 307 -5.52 19.66 7.38
C GLN A 307 -4.81 18.35 7.69
N GLU A 308 -3.82 18.34 8.59
CA GLU A 308 -3.09 17.13 8.99
C GLU A 308 -4.04 16.08 9.57
N VAL A 309 -4.96 16.48 10.45
CA VAL A 309 -5.95 15.57 11.07
C VAL A 309 -6.93 15.00 10.04
N VAL A 310 -7.42 15.82 9.11
CA VAL A 310 -8.34 15.31 8.06
C VAL A 310 -7.61 14.42 7.07
N MET A 311 -6.36 14.73 6.73
CA MET A 311 -5.53 13.87 5.89
C MET A 311 -5.27 12.53 6.58
N SER A 312 -4.97 12.51 7.88
CA SER A 312 -4.74 11.25 8.61
C SER A 312 -5.97 10.34 8.66
N MET A 313 -7.19 10.90 8.55
CA MET A 313 -8.42 10.09 8.47
C MET A 313 -8.56 9.30 7.16
N ARG A 314 -7.84 9.70 6.10
CA ARG A 314 -7.87 9.06 4.77
C ARG A 314 -6.72 8.09 4.54
N MET A 315 -5.71 8.14 5.40
CA MET A 315 -4.53 7.30 5.29
C MET A 315 -4.89 5.85 5.59
N LEU A 316 -4.36 4.95 4.76
CA LEU A 316 -4.48 3.50 4.93
C LEU A 316 -3.07 2.90 4.96
N PRO A 317 -2.83 1.86 5.76
CA PRO A 317 -1.55 1.16 5.76
C PRO A 317 -1.33 0.43 4.42
N LEU A 318 -0.07 0.36 3.99
CA LEU A 318 0.33 -0.35 2.77
C LEU A 318 0.30 -1.89 2.90
N SER A 319 0.02 -2.42 4.10
CA SER A 319 0.01 -3.85 4.40
C SER A 319 -0.81 -4.67 3.41
N SER A 320 -2.05 -4.27 3.11
CA SER A 320 -2.90 -4.97 2.15
C SER A 320 -2.27 -5.04 0.74
N THR A 321 -1.68 -3.94 0.26
CA THR A 321 -0.98 -3.89 -1.02
C THR A 321 0.26 -4.77 -1.02
N PHE A 322 1.06 -4.73 0.04
CA PHE A 322 2.29 -5.53 0.17
C PHE A 322 2.01 -7.03 0.24
N GLN A 323 0.93 -7.45 0.92
CA GLN A 323 0.47 -8.85 0.90
C GLN A 323 0.09 -9.30 -0.51
N ARG A 324 -0.59 -8.45 -1.29
CA ARG A 324 -0.92 -8.74 -2.70
C ARG A 324 0.32 -8.85 -3.60
N LEU A 325 1.34 -8.02 -3.38
CA LEU A 325 2.63 -8.12 -4.07
C LEU A 325 3.34 -9.43 -3.73
N LYS A 326 3.41 -9.79 -2.44
CA LYS A 326 3.99 -11.05 -1.95
C LYS A 326 3.37 -12.26 -2.62
N ARG A 327 2.04 -12.28 -2.66
CA ARG A 327 1.28 -13.32 -3.33
C ARG A 327 1.61 -13.43 -4.81
N THR A 328 1.71 -12.30 -5.51
CA THR A 328 2.12 -12.27 -6.93
C THR A 328 3.52 -12.85 -7.14
N ILE A 329 4.48 -12.55 -6.26
CA ILE A 329 5.84 -13.13 -6.31
C ILE A 329 5.79 -14.64 -6.16
N ILE A 330 5.04 -15.12 -5.18
CA ILE A 330 4.86 -16.55 -4.90
C ILE A 330 4.29 -17.28 -6.12
N GLU A 331 3.26 -16.74 -6.75
CA GLU A 331 2.63 -17.33 -7.94
C GLU A 331 3.60 -17.38 -9.13
N MET A 332 4.37 -16.31 -9.36
CA MET A 332 5.35 -16.26 -10.44
C MET A 332 6.56 -17.17 -10.20
N SER A 333 7.06 -17.21 -8.96
CA SER A 333 8.15 -18.08 -8.52
C SER A 333 7.82 -19.55 -8.81
N ALA A 334 6.60 -19.99 -8.45
CA ALA A 334 6.15 -21.36 -8.72
C ALA A 334 6.05 -21.66 -10.22
N LYS A 335 5.52 -20.71 -11.00
CA LYS A 335 5.31 -20.86 -12.43
C LYS A 335 6.59 -20.90 -13.25
N LEU A 336 7.54 -20.03 -12.92
CA LEU A 336 8.84 -19.93 -13.59
C LEU A 336 9.87 -20.90 -12.99
N GLN A 337 9.51 -21.65 -11.93
CA GLN A 337 10.39 -22.57 -11.20
C GLN A 337 11.65 -21.91 -10.61
N LYS A 338 11.58 -20.60 -10.36
CA LYS A 338 12.63 -19.80 -9.72
C LYS A 338 12.29 -19.58 -8.25
N PRO A 339 12.97 -20.21 -7.29
CA PRO A 339 12.65 -20.06 -5.87
C PRO A 339 13.03 -18.64 -5.41
N VAL A 340 12.11 -17.95 -4.72
CA VAL A 340 12.30 -16.58 -4.27
C VAL A 340 11.82 -16.42 -2.83
N ASN A 341 12.63 -15.77 -2.00
CA ASN A 341 12.27 -15.28 -0.67
C ASN A 341 11.83 -13.81 -0.75
N VAL A 342 10.74 -13.48 -0.06
CA VAL A 342 10.19 -12.13 -0.03
C VAL A 342 10.37 -11.53 1.36
N HIS A 343 11.03 -10.38 1.42
CA HIS A 343 11.24 -9.61 2.64
C HIS A 343 10.43 -8.33 2.58
N ILE A 344 9.58 -8.09 3.58
CA ILE A 344 8.70 -6.92 3.63
C ILE A 344 9.04 -6.12 4.87
N THR A 345 9.21 -4.80 4.72
CA THR A 345 9.47 -3.88 5.83
C THR A 345 8.63 -2.61 5.68
N GLY A 346 8.14 -2.05 6.78
CA GLY A 346 7.36 -0.81 6.77
C GLY A 346 5.94 -0.96 6.20
N GLU A 347 5.31 -2.12 6.37
CA GLU A 347 3.94 -2.38 5.88
C GLU A 347 2.88 -1.51 6.59
N GLU A 348 3.20 -1.02 7.78
CA GLU A 348 2.45 -0.05 8.58
C GLU A 348 2.54 1.39 8.05
N THR A 349 3.41 1.66 7.06
CA THR A 349 3.51 2.99 6.46
C THR A 349 2.16 3.36 5.84
N GLU A 350 1.63 4.50 6.26
CA GLU A 350 0.32 4.95 5.81
C GLU A 350 0.42 5.84 4.56
N LEU A 351 -0.53 5.67 3.65
CA LEU A 351 -0.64 6.42 2.41
C LEU A 351 -2.11 6.69 2.07
N ASP A 352 -2.37 7.77 1.33
CA ASP A 352 -3.71 8.12 0.88
C ASP A 352 -4.33 6.98 0.04
N LYS A 353 -5.60 6.65 0.30
CA LYS A 353 -6.31 5.58 -0.41
C LYS A 353 -6.23 5.70 -1.94
N VAL A 354 -6.38 6.91 -2.50
CA VAL A 354 -6.36 7.12 -3.95
C VAL A 354 -4.96 6.89 -4.51
N LEU A 355 -3.92 7.29 -3.76
CA LEU A 355 -2.54 6.98 -4.12
C LEU A 355 -2.30 5.46 -4.15
N ILE A 356 -2.79 4.72 -3.15
CA ILE A 356 -2.66 3.25 -3.08
C ILE A 356 -3.32 2.59 -4.31
N GLU A 357 -4.53 3.01 -4.68
CA GLU A 357 -5.24 2.47 -5.84
C GLU A 357 -4.47 2.71 -7.15
N HIS A 358 -3.87 3.89 -7.32
CA HIS A 358 -3.06 4.21 -8.50
C HIS A 358 -1.68 3.52 -8.52
N LEU A 359 -1.13 3.16 -7.37
CA LEU A 359 0.20 2.55 -7.26
C LEU A 359 0.21 1.02 -7.32
N THR A 360 -0.91 0.38 -6.97
CA THR A 360 -0.96 -1.07 -6.85
C THR A 360 -0.52 -1.76 -8.16
N ASP A 361 -1.05 -1.34 -9.31
CA ASP A 361 -0.69 -1.91 -10.60
C ASP A 361 0.78 -1.65 -11.01
N PRO A 362 1.32 -0.41 -10.89
CA PRO A 362 2.74 -0.12 -11.06
C PRO A 362 3.68 -0.99 -10.21
N LEU A 363 3.38 -1.15 -8.91
CA LEU A 363 4.19 -1.95 -7.99
C LEU A 363 4.15 -3.43 -8.37
N ILE A 364 2.97 -3.96 -8.73
CA ILE A 364 2.84 -5.33 -9.25
C ILE A 364 3.75 -5.52 -10.45
N HIS A 365 3.76 -4.57 -11.39
CA HIS A 365 4.58 -4.67 -12.59
C HIS A 365 6.09 -4.70 -12.27
N LEU A 366 6.57 -3.83 -11.37
CA LEU A 366 7.97 -3.84 -10.94
C LEU A 366 8.37 -5.17 -10.30
N VAL A 367 7.51 -5.70 -9.43
CA VAL A 367 7.69 -7.01 -8.81
C VAL A 367 7.72 -8.14 -9.84
N ARG A 368 6.88 -8.09 -10.89
CA ARG A 368 6.93 -9.07 -11.97
C ARG A 368 8.26 -9.02 -12.72
N ASN A 369 8.76 -7.83 -13.01
CA ASN A 369 10.04 -7.65 -13.70
C ASN A 369 11.21 -8.18 -12.86
N ALA A 370 11.17 -7.98 -11.55
CA ALA A 370 12.15 -8.55 -10.63
C ALA A 370 12.18 -10.09 -10.71
N VAL A 371 11.02 -10.76 -10.69
CA VAL A 371 10.97 -12.25 -10.70
C VAL A 371 11.21 -12.85 -12.09
N ASP A 372 10.67 -12.25 -13.16
CA ASP A 372 10.79 -12.78 -14.52
C ASP A 372 12.19 -12.51 -15.10
N HIS A 373 12.69 -11.28 -14.97
CA HIS A 373 13.94 -10.84 -15.62
C HIS A 373 15.10 -10.63 -14.67
N GLY A 374 14.84 -10.13 -13.47
CA GLY A 374 15.86 -9.92 -12.44
C GLY A 374 16.44 -11.24 -11.96
N ILE A 375 15.62 -12.06 -11.31
CA ILE A 375 16.04 -13.32 -10.70
C ILE A 375 16.44 -14.34 -11.77
N GLU A 376 17.65 -14.86 -11.65
CA GLU A 376 18.22 -15.88 -12.53
C GLU A 376 17.72 -17.29 -12.18
N ASP A 377 17.89 -18.23 -13.10
CA ASP A 377 17.57 -19.64 -12.82
C ASP A 377 18.56 -20.24 -11.82
N LYS A 378 18.14 -21.31 -11.12
CA LYS A 378 18.94 -21.98 -10.07
C LYS A 378 20.37 -22.30 -10.53
N GLU A 379 20.52 -22.81 -11.75
CA GLU A 379 21.83 -23.18 -12.31
C GLU A 379 22.71 -21.95 -12.62
N GLU A 380 22.10 -20.87 -13.10
CA GLU A 380 22.82 -19.61 -13.40
C GLU A 380 23.29 -18.95 -12.10
N ARG A 381 22.45 -18.95 -11.05
CA ARG A 381 22.81 -18.42 -9.72
C ARG A 381 23.98 -19.17 -9.10
N LEU A 382 23.95 -20.51 -9.15
CA LEU A 382 25.02 -21.34 -8.59
C LEU A 382 26.36 -21.10 -9.32
N LYS A 383 26.34 -20.94 -10.65
CA LYS A 383 27.53 -20.62 -11.45
C LYS A 383 28.15 -19.28 -11.09
N LYS A 384 27.33 -18.33 -10.65
CA LYS A 384 27.76 -17.00 -10.18
C LYS A 384 28.08 -16.95 -8.69
N GLY A 385 28.04 -18.08 -7.99
CA GLY A 385 28.31 -18.16 -6.54
C GLY A 385 27.22 -17.56 -5.66
N LYS A 386 26.01 -17.38 -6.18
CA LYS A 386 24.84 -16.87 -5.44
C LYS A 386 24.04 -18.02 -4.82
N ASP A 387 23.20 -17.69 -3.84
CA ASP A 387 22.24 -18.63 -3.25
C ASP A 387 21.28 -19.17 -4.33
N MET A 388 20.85 -20.42 -4.20
CA MET A 388 19.86 -21.03 -5.11
C MET A 388 18.52 -20.29 -5.08
N THR A 389 18.19 -19.63 -3.97
CA THR A 389 16.98 -18.84 -3.76
C THR A 389 17.28 -17.36 -4.01
N GLY A 390 16.47 -16.72 -4.86
CA GLY A 390 16.51 -15.27 -5.06
C GLY A 390 15.91 -14.52 -3.87
N ASN A 391 16.31 -13.27 -3.66
CA ASN A 391 15.69 -12.41 -2.65
C ASN A 391 15.04 -11.20 -3.31
N VAL A 392 13.81 -10.91 -2.92
CA VAL A 392 13.09 -9.69 -3.28
C VAL A 392 12.73 -8.94 -2.00
N TYR A 393 13.14 -7.69 -1.91
CA TYR A 393 12.89 -6.79 -0.79
C TYR A 393 11.87 -5.75 -1.20
N ILE A 394 10.81 -5.63 -0.41
CA ILE A 394 9.79 -4.58 -0.53
C ILE A 394 9.85 -3.76 0.75
N SER A 395 10.04 -2.45 0.62
CA SER A 395 10.10 -1.57 1.77
C SER A 395 9.34 -0.28 1.53
N ALA A 396 8.69 0.22 2.58
CA ALA A 396 8.13 1.56 2.61
C ALA A 396 8.64 2.30 3.84
N LYS A 397 8.85 3.61 3.70
CA LYS A 397 9.16 4.50 4.83
C LYS A 397 8.60 5.89 4.57
N ASN A 398 8.19 6.55 5.65
CA ASN A 398 7.87 7.96 5.61
C ASN A 398 9.17 8.79 5.75
N SER A 399 9.39 9.73 4.84
CA SER A 399 10.57 10.59 4.78
C SER A 399 10.15 12.05 4.63
N GLY A 400 9.78 12.69 5.74
CA GLY A 400 9.37 14.09 5.76
C GLY A 400 7.97 14.27 5.17
N SER A 401 7.87 14.94 4.02
CA SER A 401 6.62 15.16 3.29
C SER A 401 6.34 14.11 2.20
N GLU A 402 7.21 13.11 2.08
CA GLU A 402 7.14 12.08 1.04
C GLU A 402 7.14 10.68 1.64
N VAL A 403 6.41 9.77 1.01
CA VAL A 403 6.52 8.32 1.22
C VAL A 403 7.47 7.75 0.18
N VAL A 404 8.48 7.01 0.65
CA VAL A 404 9.46 6.34 -0.18
C VAL A 404 9.17 4.85 -0.16
N ILE A 405 8.84 4.29 -1.32
CA ILE A 405 8.60 2.87 -1.54
C ILE A 405 9.75 2.32 -2.39
N SER A 406 10.40 1.25 -1.97
CA SER A 406 11.45 0.58 -2.73
C SER A 406 11.16 -0.89 -2.97
N ILE A 407 11.47 -1.34 -4.19
CA ILE A 407 11.45 -2.74 -4.61
C ILE A 407 12.86 -3.08 -5.09
N GLU A 408 13.48 -4.07 -4.47
CA GLU A 408 14.85 -4.48 -4.76
C GLU A 408 14.94 -5.99 -4.96
N ASP A 409 15.76 -6.42 -5.91
CA ASP A 409 16.09 -7.82 -6.16
C ASP A 409 17.60 -8.06 -6.11
N ASP A 410 18.02 -9.30 -5.84
CA ASP A 410 19.43 -9.74 -5.85
C ASP A 410 19.83 -10.44 -7.16
N GLY A 411 19.14 -10.12 -8.25
CA GLY A 411 19.22 -10.78 -9.54
C GLY A 411 20.43 -10.37 -10.39
N ARG A 412 20.29 -10.54 -11.71
CA ARG A 412 21.37 -10.26 -12.68
C ARG A 412 21.68 -8.77 -12.89
N GLY A 413 20.78 -7.88 -12.44
CA GLY A 413 20.85 -6.44 -12.74
C GLY A 413 20.55 -6.11 -14.20
N LEU A 414 20.51 -4.83 -14.52
CA LEU A 414 20.25 -4.31 -15.86
C LEU A 414 21.53 -4.33 -16.71
N ASN A 415 21.40 -4.77 -17.97
CA ASN A 415 22.53 -4.82 -18.89
C ASN A 415 22.77 -3.44 -19.54
N LYS A 416 23.76 -2.70 -19.03
CA LYS A 416 24.17 -1.37 -19.51
C LYS A 416 24.46 -1.35 -21.02
N GLU A 417 25.25 -2.30 -21.52
CA GLU A 417 25.66 -2.37 -22.93
C GLU A 417 24.46 -2.51 -23.87
N LYS A 418 23.50 -3.37 -23.53
CA LYS A 418 22.26 -3.55 -24.32
C LYS A 418 21.36 -2.31 -24.29
N ILE A 419 21.29 -1.62 -23.15
CA ILE A 419 20.50 -0.39 -23.01
C ILE A 419 21.10 0.70 -23.90
N LEU A 420 22.42 0.92 -23.83
CA LEU A 420 23.12 1.90 -24.65
C LEU A 420 22.98 1.60 -26.15
N GLN A 421 23.19 0.34 -26.56
CA GLN A 421 23.05 -0.04 -27.97
C GLN A 421 21.63 0.25 -28.48
N LYS A 422 20.60 -0.11 -27.70
CA LYS A 422 19.21 0.10 -28.09
C LYS A 422 18.81 1.58 -28.07
N ALA A 423 19.39 2.37 -27.18
CA ALA A 423 19.22 3.82 -27.15
C ALA A 423 19.85 4.48 -28.40
N PHE A 424 21.03 4.03 -28.81
CA PHE A 424 21.71 4.51 -30.01
C PHE A 424 20.94 4.15 -31.29
N GLU A 425 20.50 2.90 -31.42
CA GLU A 425 19.68 2.44 -32.57
C GLU A 425 18.38 3.23 -32.73
N ARG A 426 17.84 3.76 -31.63
CA ARG A 426 16.62 4.58 -31.61
C ARG A 426 16.88 6.08 -31.73
N GLY A 427 18.14 6.50 -31.83
CA GLY A 427 18.52 7.91 -31.90
C GLY A 427 18.24 8.70 -30.61
N LEU A 428 18.14 8.01 -29.47
CA LEU A 428 17.99 8.67 -28.15
C LEU A 428 19.33 9.25 -27.65
N ILE A 429 20.45 8.70 -28.13
CA ILE A 429 21.81 9.16 -27.84
C ILE A 429 22.62 9.29 -29.12
N THR A 430 23.52 10.27 -29.16
CA THR A 430 24.38 10.55 -30.32
C THR A 430 25.67 9.73 -30.27
N SER A 431 26.20 9.50 -29.07
CA SER A 431 27.30 8.58 -28.78
C SER A 431 27.05 7.84 -27.46
N PRO A 432 27.46 6.56 -27.31
CA PRO A 432 27.46 5.85 -26.04
C PRO A 432 28.26 6.54 -24.93
N ASP A 433 29.24 7.39 -25.29
CA ASP A 433 30.10 8.12 -24.36
C ASP A 433 29.48 9.45 -23.85
N ASP A 434 28.34 9.89 -24.42
CA ASP A 434 27.74 11.20 -24.12
C ASP A 434 26.84 11.20 -22.87
N ILE A 435 26.57 10.03 -22.29
CA ILE A 435 25.66 9.86 -21.14
C ILE A 435 26.43 9.54 -19.86
N ILE A 436 26.02 10.18 -18.76
CA ILE A 436 26.52 9.90 -17.42
C ILE A 436 26.02 8.53 -16.97
N GLU A 437 26.87 7.76 -16.29
CA GLU A 437 26.60 6.37 -15.92
C GLU A 437 25.28 6.18 -15.12
N ASP A 438 24.90 7.18 -14.33
CA ASP A 438 23.68 7.21 -13.53
C ASP A 438 22.40 7.42 -14.39
N GLU A 439 22.49 8.11 -15.52
CA GLU A 439 21.36 8.39 -16.42
C GLU A 439 21.07 7.22 -17.38
N ILE A 440 22.02 6.29 -17.54
CA ILE A 440 21.88 5.14 -18.47
C ILE A 440 20.60 4.35 -18.16
N PHE A 441 20.35 4.10 -16.88
CA PHE A 441 19.21 3.28 -16.48
C PHE A 441 17.88 4.01 -16.60
N GLU A 442 17.86 5.35 -16.59
CA GLU A 442 16.62 6.12 -16.76
C GLU A 442 16.04 5.99 -18.17
N LEU A 443 16.88 5.67 -19.16
CA LEU A 443 16.46 5.39 -20.53
C LEU A 443 15.43 4.26 -20.64
N ILE A 444 15.39 3.34 -19.66
CA ILE A 444 14.41 2.24 -19.64
C ILE A 444 12.96 2.72 -19.52
N PHE A 445 12.75 3.95 -19.04
CA PHE A 445 11.43 4.54 -18.91
C PHE A 445 10.95 5.25 -20.20
N GLN A 446 11.76 5.28 -21.25
CA GLN A 446 11.37 5.92 -22.52
C GLN A 446 10.24 5.13 -23.21
N PRO A 447 9.31 5.81 -23.90
CA PRO A 447 8.18 5.17 -24.55
C PRO A 447 8.59 4.01 -25.48
N GLY A 448 7.97 2.85 -25.26
CA GLY A 448 8.25 1.65 -26.04
C GLY A 448 9.68 1.11 -25.91
N PHE A 449 10.47 1.56 -24.92
CA PHE A 449 11.79 1.02 -24.62
C PHE A 449 11.62 -0.34 -23.92
N SER A 450 11.90 -1.42 -24.64
CA SER A 450 11.88 -2.78 -24.11
C SER A 450 13.08 -3.52 -24.67
N THR A 451 13.79 -4.30 -23.87
CA THR A 451 14.98 -5.06 -24.30
C THR A 451 14.64 -6.42 -24.94
N LYS A 452 13.36 -6.82 -25.00
CA LYS A 452 12.91 -8.07 -25.65
C LYS A 452 12.71 -7.92 -27.16
N GLU A 453 13.03 -8.97 -27.91
CA GLU A 453 12.75 -9.12 -29.35
C GLU A 453 11.43 -9.85 -29.62
N GLU A 454 10.89 -10.61 -28.65
CA GLU A 454 9.60 -11.31 -28.76
C GLU A 454 8.64 -10.94 -27.62
N ALA A 455 7.37 -10.78 -27.96
CA ALA A 455 6.29 -10.53 -27.02
C ALA A 455 5.93 -11.83 -26.29
N THR A 456 6.33 -11.95 -25.02
CA THR A 456 5.88 -13.05 -24.15
C THR A 456 4.38 -12.93 -23.86
N GLU A 457 3.64 -14.05 -23.95
CA GLU A 457 2.17 -14.13 -23.77
C GLU A 457 1.63 -13.50 -22.47
N TYR A 458 2.47 -13.30 -21.45
CA TYR A 458 2.08 -12.64 -20.19
C TYR A 458 2.10 -11.10 -20.22
N SER A 459 2.58 -10.48 -21.30
CA SER A 459 2.56 -9.03 -21.52
C SER A 459 1.34 -8.56 -22.33
N GLY A 460 0.18 -9.22 -22.16
CA GLY A 460 -1.05 -9.03 -22.95
C GLY A 460 -1.71 -7.64 -22.97
N ARG A 461 -1.01 -6.57 -22.58
CA ARG A 461 -1.38 -5.17 -22.85
C ARG A 461 -0.20 -4.26 -23.24
N GLY A 462 0.95 -4.80 -23.63
CA GLY A 462 2.08 -3.99 -24.10
C GLY A 462 2.56 -2.96 -23.07
N VAL A 463 2.64 -3.35 -21.80
CA VAL A 463 2.96 -2.42 -20.71
C VAL A 463 4.47 -2.34 -20.51
N GLY A 464 5.10 -1.25 -20.92
CA GLY A 464 6.51 -0.97 -20.64
C GLY A 464 6.70 -0.30 -19.27
N LEU A 465 7.97 -0.07 -18.89
CA LEU A 465 8.32 0.71 -17.71
C LEU A 465 7.93 2.20 -17.87
N ASP A 466 7.70 2.66 -19.10
CA ASP A 466 7.11 3.95 -19.44
C ASP A 466 5.73 4.17 -18.80
N ILE A 467 4.88 3.14 -18.76
CA ILE A 467 3.56 3.22 -18.11
C ILE A 467 3.68 3.30 -16.60
N VAL A 468 4.69 2.64 -16.01
CA VAL A 468 4.99 2.75 -14.58
C VAL A 468 5.40 4.20 -14.26
N LYS A 469 6.35 4.77 -15.02
CA LYS A 469 6.79 6.18 -14.84
C LYS A 469 5.61 7.15 -14.99
N ASN A 470 4.81 7.01 -16.05
CA ASN A 470 3.63 7.83 -16.28
C ASN A 470 2.58 7.72 -15.15
N SER A 471 2.39 6.53 -14.57
CA SER A 471 1.42 6.33 -13.48
C SER A 471 1.90 6.99 -12.19
N VAL A 472 3.21 6.90 -11.89
CA VAL A 472 3.84 7.57 -10.75
C VAL A 472 3.84 9.09 -10.92
N GLN A 473 4.11 9.61 -12.13
CA GLN A 473 4.08 11.05 -12.39
C GLN A 473 2.67 11.64 -12.30
N LYS A 474 1.62 10.91 -12.71
CA LYS A 474 0.22 11.37 -12.60
C LYS A 474 -0.23 11.68 -11.17
N ILE A 475 0.38 11.02 -10.19
CA ILE A 475 0.10 11.24 -8.77
C ILE A 475 1.12 12.18 -8.10
N GLY A 476 1.93 12.89 -8.90
CA GLY A 476 2.94 13.83 -8.41
C GLY A 476 4.18 13.17 -7.81
N GLY A 477 4.38 11.87 -8.05
CA GLY A 477 5.54 11.12 -7.58
C GLY A 477 6.68 11.08 -8.60
N ARG A 478 7.83 10.57 -8.15
CA ARG A 478 9.03 10.31 -8.96
C ARG A 478 9.49 8.86 -8.79
N ILE A 479 10.08 8.29 -9.83
CA ILE A 479 10.66 6.94 -9.82
C ILE A 479 12.13 7.01 -10.23
N PHE A 480 12.97 6.31 -9.49
CA PHE A 480 14.40 6.18 -9.70
C PHE A 480 14.75 4.70 -9.84
N VAL A 481 15.82 4.40 -10.56
CA VAL A 481 16.34 3.04 -10.75
C VAL A 481 17.84 3.02 -10.51
N GLU A 482 18.28 2.10 -9.68
CA GLU A 482 19.68 1.81 -9.41
C GLU A 482 19.92 0.34 -9.75
N SER A 483 20.99 0.03 -10.48
CA SER A 483 21.29 -1.37 -10.81
C SER A 483 22.78 -1.63 -10.95
N GLU A 484 23.21 -2.77 -10.44
CA GLU A 484 24.58 -3.25 -10.57
C GLU A 484 24.57 -4.67 -11.13
N LYS A 485 25.43 -4.92 -12.12
CA LYS A 485 25.52 -6.21 -12.81
C LYS A 485 25.83 -7.32 -11.79
N ASP A 486 25.05 -8.39 -11.86
CA ASP A 486 25.10 -9.53 -10.96
C ASP A 486 24.89 -9.21 -9.46
N ARG A 487 24.43 -8.00 -9.10
CA ARG A 487 23.97 -7.66 -7.74
C ARG A 487 22.50 -7.33 -7.65
N GLY A 488 21.87 -7.01 -8.78
CA GLY A 488 20.43 -6.85 -8.90
C GLY A 488 19.99 -5.43 -9.24
N THR A 489 18.72 -5.13 -8.98
CA THR A 489 18.09 -3.86 -9.34
C THR A 489 17.26 -3.34 -8.19
N ARG A 490 17.29 -2.04 -7.96
CA ARG A 490 16.46 -1.33 -6.99
C ARG A 490 15.67 -0.24 -7.69
N PHE A 491 14.35 -0.32 -7.61
CA PHE A 491 13.44 0.76 -7.97
C PHE A 491 13.02 1.50 -6.72
N THR A 492 13.11 2.84 -6.75
CA THR A 492 12.70 3.71 -5.64
C THR A 492 11.64 4.68 -6.15
N ILE A 493 10.45 4.64 -5.54
CA ILE A 493 9.35 5.55 -5.83
C ILE A 493 9.22 6.53 -4.67
N ARG A 494 9.19 7.83 -4.96
CA ARG A 494 8.95 8.90 -3.97
C ARG A 494 7.64 9.59 -4.29
N ILE A 495 6.77 9.73 -3.30
CA ILE A 495 5.39 10.19 -3.52
C ILE A 495 5.04 11.20 -2.44
N PRO A 496 4.48 12.36 -2.79
CA PRO A 496 4.03 13.34 -1.80
C PRO A 496 2.88 12.76 -0.95
N LEU A 497 2.86 13.09 0.34
CA LEU A 497 1.78 12.70 1.26
C LEU A 497 0.43 13.35 0.92
N THR A 498 0.43 14.44 0.14
CA THR A 498 -0.78 15.21 -0.20
C THR A 498 -0.90 15.45 -1.70
N LEU A 499 -2.02 15.05 -2.28
CA LEU A 499 -2.31 15.20 -3.71
C LEU A 499 -2.82 16.60 -4.12
N ALA A 500 -3.29 17.42 -3.16
CA ALA A 500 -4.07 18.62 -3.49
C ALA A 500 -3.38 19.95 -3.21
N ILE A 501 -2.31 20.01 -2.41
CA ILE A 501 -1.68 21.29 -2.01
C ILE A 501 -0.18 21.22 -2.22
N ILE A 502 0.37 22.22 -2.92
CA ILE A 502 1.82 22.40 -3.06
C ILE A 502 2.22 23.80 -2.63
N ASP A 503 3.46 23.93 -2.16
CA ASP A 503 4.07 25.24 -1.96
C ASP A 503 4.57 25.79 -3.30
N GLY A 504 4.10 26.99 -3.68
CA GLY A 504 4.40 27.60 -4.96
C GLY A 504 4.90 29.04 -4.85
N MET A 505 5.80 29.43 -5.76
CA MET A 505 6.19 30.81 -6.00
C MET A 505 5.30 31.41 -7.08
N LEU A 506 4.54 32.45 -6.73
CA LEU A 506 3.74 33.22 -7.67
C LEU A 506 4.65 34.16 -8.47
N ILE A 507 4.57 34.05 -9.79
CA ILE A 507 5.33 34.86 -10.73
C ILE A 507 4.38 35.55 -11.71
N ASP A 508 4.81 36.69 -12.23
CA ASP A 508 4.11 37.43 -13.30
C ASP A 508 4.81 37.16 -14.63
N VAL A 509 4.01 36.88 -15.67
CA VAL A 509 4.42 36.73 -17.06
C VAL A 509 3.41 37.45 -17.95
N ASP A 510 3.80 38.56 -18.56
CA ASP A 510 2.97 39.47 -19.36
C ASP A 510 1.65 39.87 -18.66
N GLY A 511 1.69 40.13 -17.35
CA GLY A 511 0.52 40.50 -16.54
C GLY A 511 -0.40 39.32 -16.14
N ASN A 512 -0.01 38.09 -16.45
CA ASN A 512 -0.70 36.87 -16.02
C ASN A 512 0.12 36.15 -14.94
N ILE A 513 -0.58 35.54 -13.99
CA ILE A 513 0.05 34.93 -12.84
C ILE A 513 0.26 33.44 -13.08
N PHE A 514 1.49 32.99 -12.91
CA PHE A 514 1.89 31.59 -12.95
C PHE A 514 2.45 31.17 -11.59
N VAL A 515 2.49 29.86 -11.36
CA VAL A 515 3.05 29.28 -10.14
C VAL A 515 4.18 28.33 -10.49
N VAL A 516 5.35 28.58 -9.91
CA VAL A 516 6.51 27.69 -9.95
C VAL A 516 6.52 26.85 -8.67
N PRO A 517 6.47 25.51 -8.72
CA PRO A 517 6.59 24.69 -7.51
C PRO A 517 7.89 24.99 -6.77
N LEU A 518 7.84 25.30 -5.47
CA LEU A 518 9.05 25.64 -4.72
C LEU A 518 10.06 24.50 -4.66
N SER A 519 9.59 23.26 -4.64
CA SER A 519 10.44 22.05 -4.66
C SER A 519 11.33 21.96 -5.90
N SER A 520 11.01 22.69 -6.97
CA SER A 520 11.80 22.77 -8.20
C SER A 520 12.77 23.95 -8.20
N ILE A 521 12.64 24.94 -7.30
CA ILE A 521 13.45 26.16 -7.32
C ILE A 521 14.75 25.93 -6.55
N VAL A 522 15.89 26.08 -7.23
CA VAL A 522 17.23 26.01 -6.63
C VAL A 522 17.64 27.36 -6.07
N GLU A 523 17.53 28.42 -6.87
CA GLU A 523 17.78 29.80 -6.44
C GLU A 523 17.09 30.83 -7.35
N THR A 524 16.87 32.05 -6.84
CA THR A 524 16.35 33.19 -7.61
C THR A 524 17.38 34.31 -7.66
N PHE A 525 17.39 35.08 -8.75
CA PHE A 525 18.38 36.13 -8.94
C PHE A 525 18.02 37.17 -9.99
N LYS A 526 18.76 38.29 -9.96
CA LYS A 526 18.72 39.33 -10.96
C LYS A 526 19.80 39.08 -12.02
N LEU A 527 19.46 39.36 -13.27
CA LEU A 527 20.33 39.27 -14.45
C LEU A 527 20.40 40.61 -15.15
N GLU A 528 21.59 41.05 -15.50
CA GLU A 528 21.78 42.15 -16.45
C GLU A 528 21.71 41.61 -17.89
N LYS A 529 21.28 42.44 -18.85
CA LYS A 529 21.15 42.02 -20.26
C LYS A 529 22.43 41.40 -20.83
N GLN A 530 23.59 41.88 -20.38
CA GLN A 530 24.91 41.41 -20.83
C GLN A 530 25.30 40.03 -20.30
N GLN A 531 24.64 39.58 -19.22
CA GLN A 531 24.89 38.25 -18.64
C GLN A 531 24.11 37.15 -19.37
N ILE A 532 23.19 37.53 -20.26
CA ILE A 532 22.40 36.63 -21.10
C ILE A 532 23.09 36.56 -22.46
N VAL A 533 23.81 35.46 -22.69
CA VAL A 533 24.58 35.22 -23.91
C VAL A 533 23.70 34.44 -24.89
N LEU A 534 23.62 34.89 -26.14
CA LEU A 534 22.90 34.20 -27.20
C LEU A 534 23.89 33.38 -28.02
N GLU A 535 23.69 32.06 -28.07
CA GLU A 535 24.47 31.14 -28.90
C GLU A 535 23.50 30.30 -29.73
N ASN A 536 23.62 30.34 -31.07
CA ASN A 536 22.68 29.71 -32.01
C ASN A 536 21.19 30.05 -31.76
N GLU A 537 20.90 31.33 -31.47
CA GLU A 537 19.56 31.85 -31.10
C GLU A 537 18.97 31.31 -29.79
N ILE A 538 19.74 30.52 -29.03
CA ILE A 538 19.34 30.02 -27.72
C ILE A 538 20.01 30.89 -26.64
N PRO A 539 19.24 31.47 -25.70
CA PRO A 539 19.81 32.26 -24.62
C PRO A 539 20.38 31.37 -23.50
N PHE A 540 21.54 31.76 -22.98
CA PHE A 540 22.27 31.08 -21.91
C PHE A 540 22.76 32.07 -20.84
N VAL A 541 22.93 31.58 -19.61
CA VAL A 541 23.49 32.34 -18.50
C VAL A 541 24.59 31.52 -17.82
N TYR A 542 25.75 32.14 -17.58
CA TYR A 542 26.82 31.57 -16.78
C TYR A 542 26.64 31.93 -15.31
N ARG A 543 26.61 30.91 -14.44
CA ARG A 543 26.47 31.11 -13.01
C ARG A 543 27.34 30.13 -12.23
N ARG A 544 28.23 30.68 -11.39
CA ARG A 544 29.24 29.92 -10.63
C ARG A 544 30.08 28.98 -11.51
N GLY A 545 30.38 29.40 -12.74
CA GLY A 545 31.19 28.62 -13.69
C GLY A 545 30.41 27.55 -14.48
N ILE A 546 29.10 27.40 -14.27
CA ILE A 546 28.23 26.47 -15.00
C ILE A 546 27.34 27.25 -15.96
N CYS A 547 27.13 26.73 -17.18
CA CYS A 547 26.24 27.31 -18.18
C CYS A 547 24.83 26.71 -18.04
N PHE A 548 23.81 27.57 -17.97
CA PHE A 548 22.41 27.15 -17.91
C PHE A 548 21.65 27.71 -19.11
N GLY A 549 20.84 26.85 -19.74
CA GLY A 549 19.88 27.28 -20.76
C GLY A 549 18.80 28.17 -20.16
N VAL A 550 18.41 29.20 -20.89
CA VAL A 550 17.43 30.18 -20.46
C VAL A 550 16.11 29.95 -21.20
N ILE A 551 15.02 29.89 -20.44
CA ILE A 551 13.66 29.72 -20.95
C ILE A 551 12.91 31.01 -20.66
N ASP A 552 12.62 31.77 -21.72
CA ASP A 552 11.76 32.95 -21.62
C ASP A 552 10.28 32.55 -21.64
N LEU A 553 9.62 32.70 -20.48
CA LEU A 553 8.21 32.40 -20.34
C LEU A 553 7.32 33.35 -21.14
N ASN A 554 7.73 34.62 -21.34
CA ASN A 554 6.98 35.55 -22.18
C ASN A 554 6.97 35.08 -23.64
N LYS A 555 8.14 34.67 -24.14
CA LYS A 555 8.30 34.17 -25.51
C LYS A 555 7.51 32.88 -25.71
N MET A 556 7.56 31.99 -24.72
CA MET A 556 6.92 30.69 -24.82
C MET A 556 5.39 30.76 -24.79
N PHE A 557 4.81 31.52 -23.86
CA PHE A 557 3.35 31.56 -23.70
C PHE A 557 2.67 32.63 -24.56
N TYR A 558 3.38 33.72 -24.88
CA TYR A 558 2.79 34.88 -25.55
C TYR A 558 3.51 35.31 -26.84
N GLY A 559 4.60 34.64 -27.22
CA GLY A 559 5.37 34.98 -28.42
C GLY A 559 6.10 36.32 -28.35
N LYS A 560 6.22 36.92 -27.15
CA LYS A 560 6.88 38.21 -26.92
C LYS A 560 8.21 37.97 -26.22
N ASP A 561 9.31 38.45 -26.76
CA ASP A 561 10.60 38.28 -26.09
C ASP A 561 10.73 39.28 -24.94
N ILE A 562 10.99 38.81 -23.73
CA ILE A 562 11.21 39.69 -22.58
C ILE A 562 12.44 40.58 -22.80
N LEU A 563 13.42 40.10 -23.58
CA LEU A 563 14.67 40.80 -23.88
C LEU A 563 14.50 41.99 -24.85
N ASP A 564 13.35 42.06 -25.54
CA ASP A 564 12.99 43.20 -26.40
C ASP A 564 12.68 44.46 -25.58
N LYS A 565 12.27 44.30 -24.31
CA LYS A 565 12.02 45.41 -23.39
C LYS A 565 13.33 45.76 -22.68
N GLU A 566 13.82 47.01 -22.80
CA GLU A 566 14.93 47.48 -21.98
C GLU A 566 14.51 47.56 -20.51
N ARG A 567 15.24 46.85 -19.64
CA ARG A 567 15.04 46.81 -18.20
C ARG A 567 16.37 46.93 -17.47
N PRO A 568 16.40 47.52 -16.26
CA PRO A 568 17.62 47.61 -15.46
C PRO A 568 18.14 46.24 -15.04
N PHE A 569 17.25 45.26 -14.88
CA PHE A 569 17.57 43.85 -14.66
C PHE A 569 16.38 42.99 -15.09
N TYR A 570 16.65 41.73 -15.39
CA TYR A 570 15.69 40.65 -15.59
C TYR A 570 15.71 39.71 -14.38
N LEU A 571 14.59 39.03 -14.11
CA LEU A 571 14.50 38.09 -13.01
C LEU A 571 14.66 36.66 -13.55
N GLY A 572 15.66 35.96 -13.03
CA GLY A 572 15.94 34.56 -13.33
C GLY A 572 15.58 33.66 -12.14
N ILE A 573 14.94 32.54 -12.42
CA ILE A 573 14.67 31.47 -11.46
C ILE A 573 15.38 30.22 -11.96
N LEU A 574 16.42 29.77 -11.24
CA LEU A 574 17.06 28.49 -11.51
C LEU A 574 16.15 27.38 -11.00
N VAL A 575 15.69 26.53 -11.91
CA VAL A 575 14.83 25.38 -11.63
C VAL A 575 15.53 24.08 -11.98
N THR A 576 15.13 23.01 -11.30
CA THR A 576 15.62 21.65 -11.50
C THR A 576 14.46 20.65 -11.50
N ASN A 577 14.57 19.61 -12.34
CA ASN A 577 13.76 18.40 -12.23
C ASN A 577 14.50 17.25 -11.52
N GLY A 578 15.76 17.46 -11.12
CA GLY A 578 16.65 16.46 -10.53
C GLY A 578 17.76 16.00 -11.47
N GLU A 579 17.47 15.91 -12.77
CA GLU A 579 18.41 15.50 -13.83
C GLU A 579 19.00 16.74 -14.54
N LYS A 580 18.12 17.66 -14.96
CA LYS A 580 18.45 18.87 -15.72
C LYS A 580 18.17 20.13 -14.93
N ASN A 581 18.90 21.19 -15.28
CA ASN A 581 18.77 22.51 -14.70
C ASN A 581 18.56 23.56 -15.80
N GLY A 582 17.73 24.56 -15.53
CA GLY A 582 17.48 25.66 -16.46
C GLY A 582 17.04 26.93 -15.74
N VAL A 583 17.14 28.07 -16.42
CA VAL A 583 16.79 29.37 -15.85
C VAL A 583 15.51 29.89 -16.51
N LEU A 584 14.44 30.05 -15.73
CA LEU A 584 13.21 30.71 -16.20
C LEU A 584 13.38 32.22 -16.11
N LEU A 585 13.12 32.94 -17.21
CA LEU A 585 12.98 34.40 -17.19
C LEU A 585 11.51 34.79 -16.96
N VAL A 586 11.31 35.67 -15.99
CA VAL A 586 9.98 36.12 -15.54
C VAL A 586 9.92 37.65 -15.44
N ASP A 587 8.72 38.23 -15.47
CA ASP A 587 8.57 39.68 -15.33
C ASP A 587 8.75 40.13 -13.89
N ASN A 588 8.01 39.50 -12.97
CA ASN A 588 8.07 39.79 -11.54
C ASN A 588 7.93 38.51 -10.71
N MET A 589 8.50 38.53 -9.51
CA MET A 589 8.18 37.56 -8.46
C MET A 589 7.26 38.24 -7.45
N ILE A 590 6.15 37.60 -7.13
CA ILE A 590 5.07 38.18 -6.32
C ILE A 590 5.24 37.75 -4.87
N SER A 591 5.02 36.46 -4.59
CA SER A 591 5.06 35.90 -3.23
C SER A 591 5.07 34.38 -3.25
N GLN A 592 5.50 33.79 -2.14
CA GLN A 592 5.32 32.37 -1.85
C GLN A 592 3.93 32.12 -1.26
N GLN A 593 3.25 31.07 -1.69
CA GLN A 593 1.95 30.68 -1.14
C GLN A 593 1.69 29.18 -1.29
N GLN A 594 0.94 28.60 -0.35
CA GLN A 594 0.33 27.29 -0.53
C GLN A 594 -0.83 27.40 -1.52
N ILE A 595 -0.79 26.57 -2.56
CA ILE A 595 -1.77 26.56 -3.63
C ILE A 595 -2.45 25.20 -3.72
N VAL A 596 -3.77 25.22 -3.86
CA VAL A 596 -4.55 24.00 -4.08
C VAL A 596 -4.51 23.70 -5.58
N ILE A 597 -3.96 22.55 -5.97
CA ILE A 597 -3.93 22.10 -7.36
C ILE A 597 -5.33 21.69 -7.78
N LYS A 598 -5.83 22.30 -8.85
CA LYS A 598 -7.00 21.84 -9.58
C LYS A 598 -6.58 21.29 -10.93
N THR A 599 -7.12 20.14 -11.28
CA THR A 599 -6.87 19.50 -12.56
C THR A 599 -7.42 20.35 -13.69
N LEU A 600 -6.64 20.52 -14.76
CA LEU A 600 -7.12 21.22 -15.95
C LEU A 600 -8.29 20.45 -16.58
N PRO A 601 -9.38 21.14 -17.01
CA PRO A 601 -10.44 20.54 -17.81
C PRO A 601 -9.87 19.81 -19.03
N ALA A 602 -10.53 18.74 -19.49
CA ALA A 602 -10.04 17.88 -20.57
C ALA A 602 -9.70 18.64 -21.87
N ILE A 603 -10.31 19.81 -22.09
CA ILE A 603 -10.08 20.68 -23.24
C ILE A 603 -8.73 21.44 -23.18
N LEU A 604 -8.14 21.59 -21.98
CA LEU A 604 -6.88 22.31 -21.73
C LEU A 604 -5.68 21.37 -21.50
N LYS A 605 -5.87 20.04 -21.50
CA LYS A 605 -4.81 19.04 -21.26
C LYS A 605 -3.68 19.02 -22.31
N GLN A 606 -3.75 19.82 -23.37
CA GLN A 606 -2.77 19.86 -24.46
C GLN A 606 -1.76 21.02 -24.37
N VAL A 607 -1.82 21.87 -23.34
CA VAL A 607 -0.88 23.01 -23.22
C VAL A 607 0.43 22.54 -22.59
N ARG A 608 1.48 22.43 -23.42
CA ARG A 608 2.84 22.06 -22.96
C ARG A 608 3.38 23.09 -21.97
N GLY A 609 4.00 22.61 -20.88
CA GLY A 609 4.58 23.44 -19.83
C GLY A 609 3.63 23.86 -18.70
N ILE A 610 2.40 23.32 -18.67
CA ILE A 610 1.42 23.56 -17.60
C ILE A 610 0.92 22.21 -17.04
N SER A 611 1.05 22.03 -15.73
CA SER A 611 0.63 20.80 -15.02
C SER A 611 -0.76 20.91 -14.39
N GLY A 612 -1.22 22.13 -14.10
CA GLY A 612 -2.49 22.37 -13.41
C GLY A 612 -2.88 23.84 -13.35
N CYS A 613 -3.96 24.14 -12.62
CA CYS A 613 -4.33 25.50 -12.29
C CYS A 613 -4.73 25.62 -10.82
N THR A 614 -4.75 26.85 -10.32
CA THR A 614 -5.18 27.16 -8.95
C THR A 614 -5.91 28.50 -8.90
N LEU A 615 -6.67 28.72 -7.83
CA LEU A 615 -7.27 30.01 -7.52
C LEU A 615 -6.38 30.73 -6.51
N ILE A 616 -5.94 31.93 -6.86
CA ILE A 616 -5.10 32.75 -5.98
C ILE A 616 -5.97 33.69 -5.13
N GLY A 617 -5.38 34.29 -4.09
CA GLY A 617 -6.09 35.15 -3.13
C GLY A 617 -6.78 36.38 -3.73
N SER A 618 -6.52 36.73 -4.99
CA SER A 618 -7.26 37.78 -5.71
C SER A 618 -8.55 37.29 -6.39
N GLY A 619 -8.84 35.98 -6.36
CA GLY A 619 -9.93 35.36 -7.13
C GLY A 619 -9.59 35.05 -8.59
N ASN A 620 -8.40 35.44 -9.06
CA ASN A 620 -7.93 35.10 -10.41
C ASN A 620 -7.43 33.65 -10.46
N ILE A 621 -7.36 33.12 -11.68
CA ILE A 621 -6.76 31.80 -11.94
C ILE A 621 -5.26 32.00 -12.19
N ALA A 622 -4.44 31.14 -11.58
CA ALA A 622 -3.02 31.01 -11.89
C ALA A 622 -2.71 29.61 -12.43
N PHE A 623 -1.82 29.53 -13.40
CA PHE A 623 -1.39 28.26 -13.99
C PHE A 623 -0.13 27.73 -13.32
N ILE A 624 -0.09 26.44 -13.03
CA ILE A 624 1.05 25.78 -12.39
C ILE A 624 1.98 25.28 -13.49
N LEU A 625 3.25 25.68 -13.44
CA LEU A 625 4.24 25.28 -14.43
C LEU A 625 4.64 23.81 -14.26
N ASP A 626 4.78 23.12 -15.38
CA ASP A 626 5.37 21.79 -15.47
C ASP A 626 6.85 21.92 -15.76
N ILE A 627 7.70 21.85 -14.73
CA ILE A 627 9.14 22.07 -14.87
C ILE A 627 9.81 20.96 -15.67
N ASP A 628 9.33 19.73 -15.57
CA ASP A 628 9.87 18.60 -16.31
C ASP A 628 9.68 18.84 -17.81
N ALA A 629 8.45 19.19 -18.22
CA ALA A 629 8.12 19.49 -19.61
C ALA A 629 8.84 20.74 -20.16
N LEU A 630 9.21 21.69 -19.29
CA LEU A 630 9.97 22.89 -19.66
C LEU A 630 11.45 22.60 -19.89
N LEU A 631 12.04 21.69 -19.10
CA LEU A 631 13.47 21.35 -19.15
C LEU A 631 13.82 20.26 -20.19
N GLU A 632 12.84 19.52 -20.71
CA GLU A 632 13.03 18.56 -21.82
C GLU A 632 13.31 19.21 -23.19
N ARG A 633 13.63 20.50 -23.24
CA ARG A 633 13.68 21.31 -24.46
C ARG A 633 15.07 21.45 -25.06
#